data_AF-A0A660KNH5-F1
#
_entry.id   AF-A0A660KNH5-F1
#
_cell.length_a   1.000
_cell.length_b   1.000
_cell.length_c   1.000
_cell.angle_alpha   90.00
_cell.angle_beta   90.00
_cell.angle_gamma   90.00
#
_symmetry.space_group_name_H-M   'P 1'
#
loop_
_entity.id
_entity.type
_entity.pdbx_description
1 polymer ?
#
loop_
_entity_poly.entity_id
_entity_poly.type
_entity_poly.pdbx_seq_one_letter_code
_entity_poly.pdbx_strand_id
1 'polypeptide(L)'
;MANPTSLVAKPILDEIIKTTLALIKETYSSVRGVKKDVENLSSTLTAMKGVLVDAENKQENNQQLKDWLGKLKEAAFDAEDILETFAAEAYHWKKRQTALDDIFWFNLSMLPPSMGNLTSLHNLPVFQVGQVNGYGIKQLEKMVHLSRTLHISKLENTVNAGDAKLNDKKSLDKLVFEWSDRAVNTQDEATENSLLKDLQPPSNLKELQIIRYRGNEFPAWMKEGQLQNLVSLNLNGCIKCKNLSLCQLPNLRALHIKGMQELEKLTEVECRSLGWLKLSNCPELRELPSIFPNLGVLKIKRCNSLRALPVTPFLQFLILTDNLILEDWHEAILMLQVGNDQGQRETRPHPSFMELLELKVMSCPKLQALPEIFAPRKLEISRCELLNTLPPPPLARRLQHLALEGCDDGALVRAIPDTSSLYSLVISSISNLSSLPKWPQLPGLKALYIRDCKHLVSLSSGEEGSLRTLTSLNLLSIINCEKLETLNEELPTSLECLIIASCPLLKSLGPDWDLPSLKDLYIEDCPLLQSLPEDGHPSSLRHLLIQTCPLLTERCQKEGGGGPEWPKIEHIDDLEIDSSHVVVPSTSVANPPVPSTTVANRPVWYRNFLCCRASLTSLEREMVMKAATEEIFLEHKRKKKWADEETGHICFMFYPRSLFVTWGNREYWIWNCFKETSEENIEVAKLSHVCWLDMRGKLSLSELSPEVVYEIVYVVKLTKGASGWEFPILLRLSLPNGRVQERQVSLLEKPRRQWMELNVGNFQTKNGESGEVGFDIYQHGGHWKKGLIIKGAIFRPKQMNL
;
A
#
# COMPACT_ATOMS: atom_id res chain seq x y z
N MET A 1 -45.78 -12.48 -30.11
CA MET A 1 -44.46 -11.80 -30.03
C MET A 1 -43.94 -12.04 -28.62
N ALA A 2 -42.74 -12.60 -28.47
CA ALA A 2 -42.12 -12.78 -27.15
C ALA A 2 -41.36 -11.50 -26.75
N ASN A 3 -41.28 -11.21 -25.45
CA ASN A 3 -40.68 -9.97 -24.95
C ASN A 3 -39.15 -10.16 -24.71
N PRO A 4 -38.23 -9.36 -25.29
CA PRO A 4 -36.80 -9.73 -25.34
C PRO A 4 -35.99 -9.65 -24.02
N THR A 5 -36.60 -9.35 -22.88
CA THR A 5 -35.90 -8.77 -21.70
C THR A 5 -35.52 -9.73 -20.56
N SER A 6 -35.79 -11.04 -20.67
CA SER A 6 -35.59 -12.00 -19.55
C SER A 6 -34.22 -12.72 -19.52
N LEU A 7 -33.36 -12.56 -20.52
CA LEU A 7 -32.22 -13.48 -20.80
C LEU A 7 -30.85 -13.05 -20.24
N VAL A 8 -30.80 -12.30 -19.14
CA VAL A 8 -29.57 -11.59 -18.68
C VAL A 8 -28.89 -12.16 -17.42
N ALA A 9 -29.59 -12.89 -16.54
CA ALA A 9 -28.97 -13.38 -15.30
C ALA A 9 -28.18 -14.69 -15.48
N LYS A 10 -28.71 -15.63 -16.28
CA LYS A 10 -28.08 -16.92 -16.57
C LYS A 10 -26.60 -16.86 -17.03
N PRO A 11 -26.15 -15.97 -17.94
CA PRO A 11 -24.75 -15.90 -18.35
C PRO A 11 -23.81 -15.46 -17.22
N ILE A 12 -24.25 -14.51 -16.39
CA ILE A 12 -23.49 -14.00 -15.24
C ILE A 12 -23.32 -15.13 -14.19
N LEU A 13 -24.40 -15.87 -13.91
CA LEU A 13 -24.36 -17.02 -13.01
C LEU A 13 -23.45 -18.14 -13.53
N ASP A 14 -23.49 -18.43 -14.84
CA ASP A 14 -22.61 -19.42 -15.47
C ASP A 14 -21.14 -19.00 -15.38
N GLU A 15 -20.81 -17.72 -15.53
CA GLU A 15 -19.45 -17.21 -15.39
C GLU A 15 -18.97 -17.22 -13.93
N ILE A 16 -19.79 -16.80 -12.96
CA ILE A 16 -19.48 -16.90 -11.52
C ILE A 16 -19.21 -18.35 -11.12
N ILE A 17 -20.03 -19.30 -11.59
CA ILE A 17 -19.83 -20.74 -11.33
C ILE A 17 -18.55 -21.25 -12.01
N LYS A 18 -18.27 -20.84 -13.26
CA LYS A 18 -17.04 -21.18 -14.00
C LYS A 18 -15.78 -20.65 -13.31
N THR A 19 -15.76 -19.39 -12.91
CA THR A 19 -14.68 -18.76 -12.14
C THR A 19 -14.49 -19.41 -10.78
N THR A 20 -15.58 -19.71 -10.05
CA THR A 20 -15.51 -20.46 -8.79
C THR A 20 -14.92 -21.86 -8.99
N LEU A 21 -15.36 -22.61 -9.99
CA LEU A 21 -14.84 -23.95 -10.29
C LEU A 21 -13.38 -23.93 -10.78
N ALA A 22 -12.95 -22.87 -11.46
CA ALA A 22 -11.55 -22.65 -11.83
C ALA A 22 -10.67 -22.39 -10.59
N LEU A 23 -11.09 -21.47 -9.70
CA LEU A 23 -10.43 -21.21 -8.42
C LEU A 23 -10.30 -22.47 -7.55
N ILE A 24 -11.34 -23.31 -7.54
CA ILE A 24 -11.35 -24.60 -6.84
C ILE A 24 -10.32 -25.58 -7.42
N LYS A 25 -10.15 -25.65 -8.75
CA LYS A 25 -9.16 -26.52 -9.39
C LYS A 25 -7.73 -26.02 -9.23
N GLU A 26 -7.47 -24.76 -9.57
CA GLU A 26 -6.10 -24.21 -9.60
C GLU A 26 -5.54 -23.89 -8.20
N THR A 27 -6.39 -23.41 -7.27
CA THR A 27 -5.93 -22.89 -5.97
C THR A 27 -6.06 -23.90 -4.84
N TYR A 28 -7.19 -24.61 -4.77
CA TYR A 28 -7.56 -25.38 -3.56
C TYR A 28 -6.91 -26.77 -3.44
N SER A 29 -6.43 -27.34 -4.53
CA SER A 29 -5.71 -28.63 -4.55
C SER A 29 -4.48 -28.67 -3.62
N SER A 30 -3.94 -27.50 -3.27
CA SER A 30 -2.75 -27.35 -2.41
C SER A 30 -3.06 -27.05 -0.93
N VAL A 31 -4.31 -26.77 -0.56
CA VAL A 31 -4.68 -26.26 0.78
C VAL A 31 -5.26 -27.39 1.65
N ARG A 32 -4.47 -27.86 2.63
CA ARG A 32 -4.86 -28.97 3.51
C ARG A 32 -5.88 -28.49 4.56
N GLY A 33 -7.06 -29.12 4.57
CA GLY A 33 -8.09 -28.95 5.60
C GLY A 33 -9.46 -28.49 5.09
N VAL A 34 -9.50 -27.58 4.12
CA VAL A 34 -10.73 -26.88 3.68
C VAL A 34 -11.48 -27.61 2.54
N LYS A 35 -10.90 -28.70 2.01
CA LYS A 35 -11.43 -29.44 0.83
C LYS A 35 -12.93 -29.77 0.95
N LYS A 36 -13.37 -30.22 2.13
CA LYS A 36 -14.77 -30.61 2.37
C LYS A 36 -15.74 -29.42 2.29
N ASP A 37 -15.34 -28.26 2.82
CA ASP A 37 -16.17 -27.06 2.82
C ASP A 37 -16.28 -26.47 1.40
N VAL A 38 -15.23 -26.65 0.59
CA VAL A 38 -15.21 -26.30 -0.84
C VAL A 38 -16.09 -27.25 -1.67
N GLU A 39 -16.06 -28.55 -1.40
CA GLU A 39 -16.96 -29.54 -2.01
C GLU A 39 -18.43 -29.25 -1.64
N ASN A 40 -18.70 -28.88 -0.38
CA ASN A 40 -20.02 -28.42 0.07
C ASN A 40 -20.48 -27.13 -0.65
N LEU A 41 -19.60 -26.14 -0.80
CA LEU A 41 -19.90 -24.88 -1.50
C LEU A 41 -20.20 -25.13 -2.98
N SER A 42 -19.40 -25.95 -3.66
CA SER A 42 -19.63 -26.34 -5.05
C SER A 42 -20.97 -27.08 -5.23
N SER A 43 -21.33 -27.95 -4.29
CA SER A 43 -22.64 -28.62 -4.27
C SER A 43 -23.79 -27.63 -4.07
N THR A 44 -23.62 -26.69 -3.12
CA THR A 44 -24.62 -25.65 -2.79
C THR A 44 -24.89 -24.72 -3.96
N LEU A 45 -23.85 -24.21 -4.64
CA LEU A 45 -23.99 -23.37 -5.84
C LEU A 45 -24.68 -24.11 -7.00
N THR A 46 -24.39 -25.42 -7.15
CA THR A 46 -25.05 -26.27 -8.15
C THR A 46 -26.54 -26.46 -7.84
N ALA A 47 -26.91 -26.62 -6.57
CA ALA A 47 -28.31 -26.68 -6.15
C ALA A 47 -29.04 -25.34 -6.34
N MET A 48 -28.40 -24.22 -6.01
CA MET A 48 -28.93 -22.87 -6.23
C MET A 48 -29.22 -22.60 -7.71
N LYS A 49 -28.33 -23.03 -8.62
CA LYS A 49 -28.56 -22.95 -10.08
C LYS A 49 -29.82 -23.69 -10.52
N GLY A 50 -30.14 -24.84 -9.92
CA GLY A 50 -31.37 -25.58 -10.20
C GLY A 50 -32.63 -24.80 -9.83
N VAL A 51 -32.65 -24.18 -8.64
CA VAL A 51 -33.77 -23.33 -8.17
C VAL A 51 -33.89 -22.07 -9.02
N LEU A 52 -32.77 -21.47 -9.41
CA LEU A 52 -32.73 -20.26 -10.25
C LEU A 52 -33.33 -20.50 -11.64
N VAL A 53 -33.01 -21.62 -12.30
CA VAL A 53 -33.59 -21.97 -13.60
C VAL A 53 -35.10 -22.24 -13.49
N ASP A 54 -35.57 -22.86 -12.40
CA ASP A 54 -37.01 -23.04 -12.15
C ASP A 54 -37.75 -21.71 -11.91
N ALA A 55 -37.09 -20.74 -11.25
CA ALA A 55 -37.62 -19.40 -11.01
C ALA A 55 -37.64 -18.53 -12.28
N GLU A 56 -36.55 -18.51 -13.08
CA GLU A 56 -36.48 -17.77 -14.35
C GLU A 56 -37.61 -18.18 -15.31
N ASN A 57 -37.94 -19.48 -15.37
CA ASN A 57 -39.02 -20.03 -16.19
C ASN A 57 -40.44 -19.66 -15.72
N LYS A 58 -40.61 -19.11 -14.50
CA LYS A 58 -41.91 -18.79 -13.89
C LYS A 58 -42.14 -17.28 -13.69
N GLN A 59 -41.20 -16.45 -14.12
CA GLN A 59 -41.16 -15.03 -13.75
C GLN A 59 -42.14 -14.12 -14.49
N GLU A 60 -42.65 -14.48 -15.68
CA GLU A 60 -43.28 -13.53 -16.61
C GLU A 60 -44.38 -12.67 -15.94
N ASN A 61 -45.23 -13.29 -15.13
CA ASN A 61 -46.38 -12.67 -14.48
C ASN A 61 -46.24 -12.42 -12.96
N ASN A 62 -45.07 -12.64 -12.35
CA ASN A 62 -44.88 -12.48 -10.90
C ASN A 62 -43.86 -11.39 -10.54
N GLN A 63 -44.34 -10.24 -10.06
CA GLN A 63 -43.47 -9.12 -9.69
C GLN A 63 -42.60 -9.39 -8.47
N GLN A 64 -43.10 -10.11 -7.45
CA GLN A 64 -42.26 -10.50 -6.29
C GLN A 64 -41.11 -11.40 -6.71
N LEU A 65 -41.31 -12.25 -7.73
CA LEU A 65 -40.23 -13.09 -8.27
C LEU A 65 -39.18 -12.26 -9.04
N LYS A 66 -39.60 -11.20 -9.76
CA LYS A 66 -38.68 -10.26 -10.43
C LYS A 66 -37.86 -9.45 -9.41
N ASP A 67 -38.51 -8.92 -8.37
CA ASP A 67 -37.84 -8.19 -7.29
C ASP A 67 -36.85 -9.09 -6.51
N TRP A 68 -37.19 -10.38 -6.34
CA TRP A 68 -36.32 -11.38 -5.71
C TRP A 68 -35.12 -11.75 -6.60
N LEU A 69 -35.34 -11.99 -7.90
CA LEU A 69 -34.28 -12.22 -8.88
C LEU A 69 -33.33 -11.00 -9.00
N GLY A 70 -33.86 -9.78 -8.91
CA GLY A 70 -33.06 -8.55 -8.87
C GLY A 70 -32.09 -8.51 -7.69
N LYS A 71 -32.58 -8.73 -6.47
CA LYS A 71 -31.75 -8.80 -5.24
C LYS A 71 -30.75 -9.95 -5.27
N LEU A 72 -31.11 -11.07 -5.90
CA LEU A 72 -30.19 -12.20 -6.07
C LEU A 72 -29.09 -11.91 -7.09
N LYS A 73 -29.34 -11.04 -8.08
CA LYS A 73 -28.32 -10.53 -9.01
C LYS A 73 -27.35 -9.57 -8.33
N GLU A 74 -27.83 -8.69 -7.47
CA GLU A 74 -26.97 -7.82 -6.63
C GLU A 74 -26.05 -8.67 -5.73
N ALA A 75 -26.61 -9.65 -5.03
CA ALA A 75 -25.86 -10.60 -4.20
C ALA A 75 -24.88 -11.49 -5.00
N ALA A 76 -25.08 -11.65 -6.31
CA ALA A 76 -24.16 -12.36 -7.19
C ALA A 76 -22.94 -11.50 -7.56
N PHE A 77 -23.13 -10.20 -7.82
CA PHE A 77 -22.01 -9.26 -7.99
C PHE A 77 -21.22 -9.06 -6.67
N ASP A 78 -21.90 -8.95 -5.52
CA ASP A 78 -21.24 -8.98 -4.20
C ASP A 78 -20.34 -10.21 -4.03
N ALA A 79 -20.77 -11.38 -4.53
CA ALA A 79 -19.99 -12.61 -4.49
C ALA A 79 -18.80 -12.60 -5.47
N GLU A 80 -18.95 -11.97 -6.64
CA GLU A 80 -17.88 -11.80 -7.63
C GLU A 80 -16.77 -10.86 -7.10
N ASP A 81 -17.12 -9.69 -6.55
CA ASP A 81 -16.19 -8.77 -5.87
C ASP A 81 -15.44 -9.45 -4.71
N ILE A 82 -16.15 -10.30 -3.94
CA ILE A 82 -15.55 -11.11 -2.87
C ILE A 82 -14.58 -12.14 -3.45
N LEU A 83 -14.91 -12.81 -4.56
CA LEU A 83 -14.04 -13.80 -5.21
C LEU A 83 -12.79 -13.16 -5.83
N GLU A 84 -12.90 -11.98 -6.46
CA GLU A 84 -11.73 -11.21 -6.91
C GLU A 84 -10.84 -10.80 -5.71
N THR A 85 -11.46 -10.31 -4.63
CA THR A 85 -10.75 -9.97 -3.39
C THR A 85 -10.02 -11.20 -2.82
N PHE A 86 -10.66 -12.37 -2.77
CA PHE A 86 -10.02 -13.62 -2.34
C PHE A 86 -8.91 -14.08 -3.29
N ALA A 87 -9.04 -13.87 -4.60
CA ALA A 87 -7.98 -14.18 -5.56
C ALA A 87 -6.74 -13.27 -5.35
N ALA A 88 -6.96 -11.98 -5.11
CA ALA A 88 -5.90 -11.04 -4.75
C ALA A 88 -5.25 -11.38 -3.40
N GLU A 89 -6.04 -11.70 -2.36
CA GLU A 89 -5.51 -12.15 -1.07
C GLU A 89 -4.75 -13.48 -1.20
N ALA A 90 -5.21 -14.45 -2.00
CA ALA A 90 -4.53 -15.72 -2.25
C ALA A 90 -3.19 -15.52 -3.00
N TYR A 91 -3.15 -14.64 -4.00
CA TYR A 91 -1.93 -14.22 -4.69
C TYR A 91 -0.94 -13.58 -3.70
N HIS A 92 -1.42 -12.67 -2.85
CA HIS A 92 -0.59 -12.07 -1.80
C HIS A 92 -0.16 -13.07 -0.72
N TRP A 93 -0.98 -14.08 -0.39
CA TRP A 93 -0.65 -15.14 0.55
C TRP A 93 0.45 -16.05 0.00
N LYS A 94 0.32 -16.53 -1.25
CA LYS A 94 1.35 -17.34 -1.94
C LYS A 94 2.69 -16.60 -2.03
N LYS A 95 2.64 -15.28 -2.28
CA LYS A 95 3.81 -14.37 -2.29
C LYS A 95 4.40 -14.08 -0.91
N ARG A 96 3.58 -14.10 0.15
CA ARG A 96 4.02 -13.96 1.56
C ARG A 96 4.56 -15.28 2.12
N GLN A 97 4.06 -16.42 1.67
CA GLN A 97 4.52 -17.75 2.07
C GLN A 97 5.91 -18.03 1.51
N THR A 98 6.14 -17.77 0.21
CA THR A 98 7.49 -17.81 -0.37
C THR A 98 8.46 -16.90 0.39
N ALA A 99 8.08 -15.65 0.67
CA ALA A 99 8.92 -14.74 1.46
C ALA A 99 9.13 -15.18 2.94
N LEU A 100 8.26 -16.03 3.51
CA LEU A 100 8.41 -16.58 4.86
C LEU A 100 9.30 -17.83 4.90
N ASP A 101 9.19 -18.70 3.90
CA ASP A 101 10.14 -19.79 3.69
C ASP A 101 11.55 -19.22 3.44
N ASP A 102 11.66 -18.18 2.61
CA ASP A 102 12.93 -17.48 2.37
C ASP A 102 13.50 -16.90 3.70
N ILE A 103 12.67 -16.28 4.56
CA ILE A 103 13.12 -15.70 5.86
C ILE A 103 13.51 -16.76 6.90
N PHE A 104 12.75 -17.84 7.08
CA PHE A 104 13.04 -18.83 8.12
C PHE A 104 14.42 -19.48 7.90
N TRP A 105 14.74 -19.76 6.64
CA TRP A 105 15.93 -20.53 6.28
C TRP A 105 17.15 -19.67 5.95
N PHE A 106 16.99 -18.40 5.57
CA PHE A 106 18.11 -17.45 5.51
C PHE A 106 18.80 -17.23 6.87
N ASN A 107 18.10 -17.50 7.97
CA ASN A 107 18.64 -17.45 9.34
C ASN A 107 19.34 -18.74 9.79
N LEU A 108 19.16 -19.87 9.09
CA LEU A 108 19.88 -21.13 9.37
C LEU A 108 21.23 -21.12 8.65
N SER A 109 22.18 -20.37 9.22
CA SER A 109 23.48 -20.05 8.59
C SER A 109 24.36 -21.26 8.25
N MET A 110 24.15 -22.42 8.88
CA MET A 110 24.56 -23.74 8.39
C MET A 110 23.58 -24.84 8.83
N LEU A 111 23.35 -25.81 7.95
CA LEU A 111 22.72 -27.10 8.27
C LEU A 111 23.69 -28.00 9.06
N PRO A 112 23.25 -29.10 9.70
CA PRO A 112 24.19 -30.13 10.17
C PRO A 112 24.89 -30.82 8.97
N PRO A 113 26.10 -31.37 9.17
CA PRO A 113 26.80 -32.10 8.12
C PRO A 113 26.08 -33.40 7.75
N SER A 114 26.26 -33.86 6.52
CA SER A 114 25.76 -35.15 6.02
C SER A 114 24.22 -35.29 5.96
N MET A 115 23.52 -34.17 5.75
CA MET A 115 22.05 -34.10 5.58
C MET A 115 21.49 -35.02 4.48
N GLY A 116 22.28 -35.43 3.50
CA GLY A 116 21.89 -36.34 2.43
C GLY A 116 21.53 -37.75 2.89
N ASN A 117 21.83 -38.10 4.15
CA ASN A 117 21.33 -39.31 4.80
C ASN A 117 19.82 -39.25 5.10
N LEU A 118 19.20 -38.06 5.11
CA LEU A 118 17.75 -37.87 5.31
C LEU A 118 16.98 -38.05 3.98
N THR A 119 17.11 -39.22 3.35
CA THR A 119 16.59 -39.47 2.00
C THR A 119 15.07 -39.30 1.85
N SER A 120 14.31 -39.58 2.92
CA SER A 120 12.84 -39.38 3.00
C SER A 120 12.39 -37.95 3.30
N LEU A 121 13.29 -36.96 3.33
CA LEU A 121 12.93 -35.57 3.62
C LEU A 121 12.13 -34.96 2.46
N HIS A 122 10.95 -34.44 2.75
CA HIS A 122 10.05 -33.83 1.77
C HIS A 122 10.20 -32.30 1.61
N ASN A 123 10.68 -31.60 2.64
CA ASN A 123 10.82 -30.15 2.65
C ASN A 123 12.27 -29.79 3.06
N LEU A 124 13.01 -29.16 2.17
CA LEU A 124 14.31 -28.54 2.45
C LEU A 124 14.43 -27.24 1.63
N PRO A 125 13.72 -26.17 2.01
CA PRO A 125 13.58 -25.01 1.16
C PRO A 125 14.82 -24.12 1.08
N VAL A 126 15.86 -24.32 1.90
CA VAL A 126 17.24 -23.88 1.60
C VAL A 126 18.26 -24.98 1.90
N PHE A 127 19.21 -25.15 0.99
CA PHE A 127 20.45 -25.90 1.16
C PHE A 127 21.63 -24.99 0.80
N GLN A 128 22.52 -24.71 1.76
CA GLN A 128 23.70 -23.87 1.54
C GLN A 128 24.92 -24.74 1.23
N VAL A 129 25.50 -24.59 0.04
CA VAL A 129 26.69 -25.37 -0.37
C VAL A 129 27.92 -24.88 0.39
N GLY A 130 28.60 -25.81 1.07
CA GLY A 130 29.85 -25.55 1.78
C GLY A 130 31.01 -26.39 1.22
N GLN A 131 32.22 -25.84 1.33
CA GLN A 131 33.47 -26.48 0.89
C GLN A 131 33.95 -27.60 1.85
N VAL A 132 33.35 -27.72 3.03
CA VAL A 132 33.71 -28.71 4.06
C VAL A 132 33.02 -30.05 3.79
N ASN A 133 33.68 -31.16 4.10
CA ASN A 133 33.11 -32.50 4.01
C ASN A 133 31.76 -32.59 4.75
N GLY A 134 30.75 -33.16 4.08
CA GLY A 134 29.37 -33.20 4.57
C GLY A 134 28.48 -32.02 4.14
N TYR A 135 29.02 -30.98 3.50
CA TYR A 135 28.29 -29.76 3.07
C TYR A 135 28.24 -29.54 1.55
N GLY A 136 28.98 -30.31 0.75
CA GLY A 136 28.97 -30.20 -0.72
C GLY A 136 27.65 -30.63 -1.35
N ILE A 137 27.37 -30.16 -2.58
CA ILE A 137 26.06 -30.32 -3.24
C ILE A 137 25.57 -31.77 -3.38
N LYS A 138 26.49 -32.74 -3.41
CA LYS A 138 26.22 -34.19 -3.45
C LYS A 138 25.33 -34.68 -2.30
N GLN A 139 25.19 -33.94 -1.21
CA GLN A 139 24.18 -34.25 -0.18
C GLN A 139 22.76 -34.35 -0.77
N LEU A 140 22.45 -33.57 -1.82
CA LEU A 140 21.14 -33.62 -2.48
C LEU A 140 20.94 -34.87 -3.35
N GLU A 141 21.99 -35.62 -3.72
CA GLU A 141 21.97 -36.76 -4.65
C GLU A 141 20.81 -37.73 -4.35
N LYS A 142 20.68 -38.17 -3.10
CA LYS A 142 19.73 -39.21 -2.66
C LYS A 142 18.40 -38.67 -2.14
N MET A 143 18.21 -37.35 -2.12
CA MET A 143 17.03 -36.69 -1.52
C MET A 143 15.89 -36.56 -2.55
N VAL A 144 15.46 -37.68 -3.13
CA VAL A 144 14.51 -37.72 -4.26
C VAL A 144 13.09 -37.28 -3.91
N HIS A 145 12.73 -37.32 -2.61
CA HIS A 145 11.40 -36.97 -2.12
C HIS A 145 11.17 -35.47 -1.87
N LEU A 146 12.18 -34.63 -2.09
CA LEU A 146 12.10 -33.18 -1.94
C LEU A 146 11.02 -32.58 -2.85
N SER A 147 10.20 -31.72 -2.26
CA SER A 147 8.97 -31.19 -2.86
C SER A 147 8.81 -29.69 -2.64
N ARG A 148 7.90 -29.07 -3.39
CA ARG A 148 7.60 -27.63 -3.33
C ARG A 148 8.83 -26.76 -3.66
N THR A 149 9.46 -26.15 -2.68
CA THR A 149 10.57 -25.19 -2.86
C THR A 149 11.89 -25.83 -2.46
N LEU A 150 12.93 -25.60 -3.27
CA LEU A 150 14.34 -25.81 -2.91
C LEU A 150 15.17 -24.60 -3.37
N HIS A 151 15.82 -23.91 -2.45
CA HIS A 151 16.83 -22.89 -2.72
C HIS A 151 18.21 -23.49 -2.49
N ILE A 152 19.10 -23.40 -3.47
CA ILE A 152 20.51 -23.78 -3.33
C ILE A 152 21.35 -22.50 -3.36
N SER A 153 22.04 -22.21 -2.26
CA SER A 153 22.80 -20.96 -2.09
C SER A 153 24.30 -21.20 -1.89
N LYS A 154 25.11 -20.17 -2.19
CA LYS A 154 26.58 -20.21 -2.28
C LYS A 154 27.08 -21.22 -3.31
N LEU A 155 26.42 -21.26 -4.47
CA LEU A 155 26.70 -22.20 -5.55
C LEU A 155 28.15 -22.14 -6.07
N GLU A 156 28.86 -21.01 -5.90
CA GLU A 156 30.28 -20.87 -6.24
C GLU A 156 31.21 -21.87 -5.52
N ASN A 157 30.75 -22.54 -4.46
CA ASN A 157 31.47 -23.61 -3.75
C ASN A 157 31.37 -25.00 -4.41
N THR A 158 30.72 -25.10 -5.58
CA THR A 158 30.37 -26.39 -6.20
C THR A 158 31.43 -26.86 -7.19
N VAL A 159 32.04 -28.02 -6.94
CA VAL A 159 33.05 -28.63 -7.84
C VAL A 159 32.41 -29.49 -8.95
N ASN A 160 31.30 -30.16 -8.66
CA ASN A 160 30.51 -30.96 -9.61
C ASN A 160 29.03 -30.75 -9.28
N ALA A 161 28.33 -29.98 -10.10
CA ALA A 161 26.93 -29.63 -9.83
C ALA A 161 25.95 -30.74 -10.24
N GLY A 162 26.34 -31.60 -11.20
CA GLY A 162 25.55 -32.75 -11.64
C GLY A 162 25.36 -33.84 -10.58
N ASP A 163 26.13 -33.81 -9.50
CA ASP A 163 25.92 -34.65 -8.30
C ASP A 163 24.65 -34.27 -7.51
N ALA A 164 24.05 -33.11 -7.78
CA ALA A 164 22.81 -32.67 -7.12
C ALA A 164 21.56 -33.44 -7.55
N LYS A 165 21.58 -34.10 -8.73
CA LYS A 165 20.46 -34.87 -9.33
C LYS A 165 19.10 -34.18 -9.21
N LEU A 166 19.01 -32.94 -9.70
CA LEU A 166 17.80 -32.12 -9.56
C LEU A 166 16.67 -32.56 -10.51
N ASN A 167 17.04 -33.00 -11.72
CA ASN A 167 16.16 -33.64 -12.70
C ASN A 167 15.35 -34.83 -12.14
N ASP A 168 15.90 -35.60 -11.19
CA ASP A 168 15.21 -36.72 -10.53
C ASP A 168 14.15 -36.28 -9.49
N LYS A 169 14.19 -35.02 -9.03
CA LYS A 169 13.35 -34.48 -7.93
C LYS A 169 12.01 -33.97 -8.45
N LYS A 170 11.22 -34.88 -9.03
CA LYS A 170 9.95 -34.62 -9.75
C LYS A 170 8.81 -34.02 -8.90
N SER A 171 9.01 -33.81 -7.60
CA SER A 171 8.02 -33.17 -6.71
C SER A 171 8.30 -31.69 -6.44
N LEU A 172 9.36 -31.10 -7.00
CA LEU A 172 9.66 -29.67 -6.89
C LEU A 172 8.76 -28.81 -7.79
N ASP A 173 8.20 -27.75 -7.22
CA ASP A 173 7.45 -26.69 -7.90
C ASP A 173 8.33 -25.45 -8.17
N LYS A 174 9.18 -25.07 -7.19
CA LYS A 174 10.05 -23.88 -7.19
C LYS A 174 11.51 -24.26 -6.95
N LEU A 175 12.41 -23.74 -7.79
CA LEU A 175 13.86 -23.76 -7.56
C LEU A 175 14.41 -22.34 -7.45
N VAL A 176 15.40 -22.13 -6.58
CA VAL A 176 16.20 -20.90 -6.48
C VAL A 176 17.67 -21.28 -6.51
N PHE A 177 18.46 -20.59 -7.33
CA PHE A 177 19.91 -20.73 -7.41
C PHE A 177 20.58 -19.40 -7.04
N GLU A 178 21.36 -19.35 -5.96
CA GLU A 178 22.05 -18.14 -5.49
C GLU A 178 23.58 -18.33 -5.37
N TRP A 179 24.32 -17.37 -5.93
CA TRP A 179 25.75 -17.15 -5.73
C TRP A 179 25.97 -16.04 -4.68
N SER A 180 27.09 -16.06 -3.95
CA SER A 180 27.36 -14.99 -2.98
C SER A 180 27.80 -13.66 -3.61
N ASP A 181 27.49 -12.57 -2.91
CA ASP A 181 27.79 -11.17 -3.27
C ASP A 181 29.28 -10.79 -3.19
N ARG A 182 30.17 -11.78 -3.08
CA ARG A 182 31.60 -11.57 -2.91
C ARG A 182 32.22 -11.15 -4.23
N ALA A 183 32.64 -9.89 -4.31
CA ALA A 183 33.65 -9.45 -5.26
C ALA A 183 34.99 -10.18 -5.01
N VAL A 184 35.91 -10.06 -5.98
CA VAL A 184 37.28 -10.61 -6.06
C VAL A 184 37.40 -11.95 -6.80
N ASN A 185 38.33 -11.96 -7.78
CA ASN A 185 38.90 -13.08 -8.54
C ASN A 185 37.98 -13.93 -9.43
N THR A 186 37.83 -13.47 -10.68
CA THR A 186 38.08 -14.26 -11.91
C THR A 186 37.95 -15.79 -11.82
N GLN A 187 36.75 -16.29 -11.52
CA GLN A 187 36.35 -17.60 -12.04
C GLN A 187 36.00 -17.41 -13.52
N ASP A 188 36.43 -18.36 -14.35
CA ASP A 188 36.18 -18.36 -15.79
C ASP A 188 34.67 -18.40 -16.06
N GLU A 189 34.17 -17.53 -16.94
CA GLU A 189 32.77 -17.47 -17.33
C GLU A 189 32.31 -18.83 -17.91
N ALA A 190 33.20 -19.59 -18.55
CA ALA A 190 32.91 -20.95 -19.02
C ALA A 190 32.75 -21.97 -17.87
N THR A 191 33.41 -21.78 -16.73
CA THR A 191 33.23 -22.63 -15.54
C THR A 191 31.85 -22.42 -14.91
N GLU A 192 31.43 -21.16 -14.75
CA GLU A 192 30.11 -20.81 -14.23
C GLU A 192 28.99 -21.23 -15.20
N ASN A 193 29.21 -21.09 -16.51
CA ASN A 193 28.33 -21.63 -17.56
C ASN A 193 28.17 -23.16 -17.46
N SER A 194 29.27 -23.91 -17.20
CA SER A 194 29.19 -25.36 -17.00
C SER A 194 28.46 -25.73 -15.70
N LEU A 195 28.71 -25.00 -14.61
CA LEU A 195 28.04 -25.20 -13.32
C LEU A 195 26.52 -25.09 -13.47
N LEU A 196 26.01 -24.01 -14.09
CA LEU A 196 24.58 -23.84 -14.31
C LEU A 196 24.00 -24.84 -15.34
N LYS A 197 24.78 -25.24 -16.35
CA LYS A 197 24.40 -26.31 -17.29
C LYS A 197 24.14 -27.64 -16.56
N ASP A 198 24.99 -28.00 -15.62
CA ASP A 198 24.91 -29.27 -14.89
C ASP A 198 23.82 -29.29 -13.79
N LEU A 199 23.31 -28.12 -13.37
CA LEU A 199 22.16 -27.96 -12.45
C LEU A 199 20.78 -28.23 -13.11
N GLN A 200 20.69 -29.15 -14.08
CA GLN A 200 19.48 -29.37 -14.89
C GLN A 200 18.22 -29.60 -14.01
N PRO A 201 17.21 -28.70 -14.05
CA PRO A 201 15.99 -28.83 -13.26
C PRO A 201 15.06 -29.96 -13.72
N PRO A 202 14.08 -30.38 -12.89
CA PRO A 202 13.03 -31.30 -13.32
C PRO A 202 12.06 -30.60 -14.29
N SER A 203 11.61 -31.29 -15.34
CA SER A 203 10.80 -30.71 -16.42
C SER A 203 9.38 -30.27 -16.01
N ASN A 204 8.91 -30.67 -14.82
CA ASN A 204 7.64 -30.26 -14.22
C ASN A 204 7.74 -29.00 -13.33
N LEU A 205 8.91 -28.35 -13.27
CA LEU A 205 9.12 -27.12 -12.49
C LEU A 205 8.21 -25.98 -12.97
N LYS A 206 7.65 -25.22 -12.03
CA LYS A 206 6.71 -24.11 -12.29
C LYS A 206 7.34 -22.74 -12.04
N GLU A 207 8.26 -22.63 -11.09
CA GLU A 207 8.92 -21.37 -10.73
C GLU A 207 10.44 -21.56 -10.65
N LEU A 208 11.22 -20.69 -11.31
CA LEU A 208 12.68 -20.69 -11.27
C LEU A 208 13.20 -19.29 -10.92
N GLN A 209 14.18 -19.22 -10.04
CA GLN A 209 14.87 -17.97 -9.72
C GLN A 209 16.39 -18.16 -9.76
N ILE A 210 17.10 -17.21 -10.38
CA ILE A 210 18.56 -17.22 -10.50
C ILE A 210 19.09 -15.87 -9.98
N ILE A 211 19.99 -15.93 -9.02
CA ILE A 211 20.44 -14.78 -8.21
C ILE A 211 21.96 -14.69 -8.24
N ARG A 212 22.51 -13.53 -8.63
CA ARG A 212 23.95 -13.22 -8.70
C ARG A 212 24.78 -14.16 -9.60
N TYR A 213 24.14 -14.82 -10.57
CA TYR A 213 24.83 -15.71 -11.52
C TYR A 213 25.93 -14.96 -12.28
N ARG A 214 27.10 -15.61 -12.35
CA ARG A 214 28.37 -15.00 -12.78
C ARG A 214 28.75 -15.33 -14.23
N GLY A 215 28.17 -16.37 -14.82
CA GLY A 215 28.37 -16.74 -16.22
C GLY A 215 27.69 -15.76 -17.19
N ASN A 216 28.17 -15.77 -18.43
CA ASN A 216 27.68 -14.90 -19.50
C ASN A 216 26.53 -15.51 -20.32
N GLU A 217 26.33 -16.84 -20.24
CA GLU A 217 25.30 -17.57 -20.97
C GLU A 217 24.39 -18.38 -20.06
N PHE A 218 23.10 -18.46 -20.42
CA PHE A 218 22.18 -19.45 -19.86
C PHE A 218 22.24 -20.76 -20.66
N PRO A 219 22.04 -21.93 -20.03
CA PRO A 219 22.19 -23.23 -20.67
C PRO A 219 21.02 -23.61 -21.59
N ALA A 220 21.26 -24.63 -22.43
CA ALA A 220 20.27 -25.23 -23.35
C ALA A 220 18.93 -25.54 -22.67
N TRP A 221 18.92 -26.12 -21.47
CA TRP A 221 17.68 -26.49 -20.77
C TRP A 221 16.77 -25.29 -20.44
N MET A 222 17.32 -24.07 -20.41
CA MET A 222 16.59 -22.83 -20.15
C MET A 222 16.11 -22.15 -21.44
N LYS A 223 16.80 -22.35 -22.56
CA LYS A 223 16.54 -21.70 -23.86
C LYS A 223 15.69 -22.56 -24.80
N GLU A 224 15.94 -23.88 -24.85
CA GLU A 224 15.42 -24.83 -25.85
C GLU A 224 14.16 -25.56 -25.38
N GLY A 225 13.23 -24.84 -24.73
CA GLY A 225 11.90 -25.34 -24.38
C GLY A 225 11.82 -26.53 -23.42
N GLN A 226 12.91 -26.99 -22.79
CA GLN A 226 12.89 -28.18 -21.92
C GLN A 226 12.03 -28.01 -20.65
N LEU A 227 11.97 -26.78 -20.11
CA LEU A 227 11.13 -26.43 -18.96
C LEU A 227 9.70 -26.05 -19.38
N GLN A 228 9.01 -26.96 -20.09
CA GLN A 228 7.68 -26.71 -20.67
C GLN A 228 6.61 -26.25 -19.67
N ASN A 229 6.75 -26.62 -18.39
CA ASN A 229 5.81 -26.30 -17.31
C ASN A 229 6.15 -25.00 -16.56
N LEU A 230 7.22 -24.29 -16.93
CA LEU A 230 7.66 -23.09 -16.22
C LEU A 230 6.68 -21.94 -16.42
N VAL A 231 6.10 -21.45 -15.33
CA VAL A 231 5.12 -20.35 -15.30
C VAL A 231 5.77 -19.02 -14.89
N SER A 232 6.82 -19.06 -14.07
CA SER A 232 7.48 -17.86 -13.54
C SER A 232 9.01 -17.98 -13.55
N LEU A 233 9.69 -16.93 -14.00
CA LEU A 233 11.15 -16.82 -14.03
C LEU A 233 11.61 -15.48 -13.43
N ASN A 234 12.55 -15.53 -12.48
CA ASN A 234 13.15 -14.35 -11.83
C ASN A 234 14.68 -14.35 -11.99
N LEU A 235 15.24 -13.33 -12.65
CA LEU A 235 16.68 -13.15 -12.84
C LEU A 235 17.13 -11.89 -12.10
N ASN A 236 17.98 -12.02 -11.09
CA ASN A 236 18.36 -10.92 -10.19
C ASN A 236 19.88 -10.83 -10.01
N GLY A 237 20.51 -9.84 -10.64
CA GLY A 237 21.96 -9.60 -10.55
C GLY A 237 22.81 -10.53 -11.43
N CYS A 238 22.25 -11.11 -12.49
CA CYS A 238 22.99 -11.89 -13.48
C CYS A 238 23.78 -10.95 -14.41
N ILE A 239 24.81 -10.29 -13.88
CA ILE A 239 25.37 -9.06 -14.47
C ILE A 239 26.03 -9.24 -15.84
N LYS A 240 26.54 -10.43 -16.15
CA LYS A 240 27.35 -10.75 -17.35
C LYS A 240 26.55 -11.17 -18.59
N CYS A 241 25.27 -11.47 -18.46
CA CYS A 241 24.53 -12.03 -19.58
C CYS A 241 23.96 -10.93 -20.50
N LYS A 242 24.45 -10.92 -21.75
CA LYS A 242 24.16 -9.88 -22.76
C LYS A 242 22.89 -10.09 -23.57
N ASN A 243 22.55 -11.35 -23.87
CA ASN A 243 21.42 -11.72 -24.73
C ASN A 243 20.58 -12.79 -24.04
N LEU A 244 19.25 -12.63 -24.07
CA LEU A 244 18.31 -13.52 -23.38
C LEU A 244 17.15 -13.93 -24.29
N SER A 245 17.18 -15.17 -24.78
CA SER A 245 16.06 -15.84 -25.46
C SER A 245 15.28 -16.72 -24.48
N LEU A 246 13.95 -16.60 -24.50
CA LEU A 246 13.01 -17.23 -23.55
C LEU A 246 11.61 -17.46 -24.14
N CYS A 247 11.28 -16.94 -25.33
CA CYS A 247 9.91 -17.02 -25.87
C CYS A 247 9.54 -18.44 -26.34
N GLN A 248 10.52 -19.34 -26.47
CA GLN A 248 10.32 -20.79 -26.64
C GLN A 248 9.66 -21.48 -25.42
N LEU A 249 9.50 -20.82 -24.27
CA LEU A 249 8.89 -21.39 -23.06
C LEU A 249 7.35 -21.25 -23.11
N PRO A 250 6.60 -22.34 -23.40
CA PRO A 250 5.21 -22.24 -23.87
C PRO A 250 4.21 -21.83 -22.77
N ASN A 251 4.58 -21.95 -21.49
CA ASN A 251 3.73 -21.61 -20.35
C ASN A 251 4.27 -20.46 -19.49
N LEU A 252 5.34 -19.77 -19.90
CA LEU A 252 5.98 -18.71 -19.12
C LEU A 252 5.09 -17.46 -19.05
N ARG A 253 4.26 -17.36 -18.01
CA ARG A 253 3.34 -16.23 -17.80
C ARG A 253 3.98 -15.02 -17.13
N ALA A 254 5.05 -15.20 -16.35
CA ALA A 254 5.70 -14.12 -15.60
C ALA A 254 7.23 -14.12 -15.74
N LEU A 255 7.79 -12.99 -16.19
CA LEU A 255 9.22 -12.76 -16.28
C LEU A 255 9.60 -11.50 -15.49
N HIS A 256 10.55 -11.65 -14.57
CA HIS A 256 11.06 -10.57 -13.75
C HIS A 256 12.58 -10.53 -13.86
N ILE A 257 13.11 -9.43 -14.39
CA ILE A 257 14.53 -9.18 -14.55
C ILE A 257 14.93 -7.96 -13.71
N LYS A 258 15.99 -8.11 -12.92
CA LYS A 258 16.54 -7.05 -12.08
C LYS A 258 18.06 -7.05 -12.12
N GLY A 259 18.67 -5.89 -12.35
CA GLY A 259 20.10 -5.69 -12.11
C GLY A 259 21.04 -6.41 -13.08
N MET A 260 20.57 -6.87 -14.25
CA MET A 260 21.46 -7.38 -15.30
C MET A 260 22.12 -6.19 -15.99
N GLN A 261 23.41 -5.94 -15.73
CA GLN A 261 24.07 -4.70 -16.15
C GLN A 261 24.43 -4.71 -17.64
N GLU A 262 25.03 -5.80 -18.12
CA GLU A 262 25.46 -5.93 -19.52
C GLU A 262 24.35 -6.46 -20.46
N LEU A 263 23.10 -6.58 -20.00
CA LEU A 263 21.97 -7.08 -20.81
C LEU A 263 21.61 -6.06 -21.91
N GLU A 264 21.97 -6.37 -23.15
CA GLU A 264 21.73 -5.52 -24.32
C GLU A 264 20.37 -5.82 -24.98
N LYS A 265 19.96 -7.10 -25.02
CA LYS A 265 18.79 -7.57 -25.80
C LYS A 265 18.01 -8.70 -25.12
N LEU A 266 16.68 -8.65 -25.22
CA LEU A 266 15.83 -9.84 -25.12
C LEU A 266 15.47 -10.31 -26.55
N THR A 267 15.92 -11.51 -26.93
CA THR A 267 16.02 -11.94 -28.33
C THR A 267 14.98 -13.00 -28.70
N GLU A 268 13.85 -12.59 -29.28
CA GLU A 268 12.92 -13.41 -30.08
C GLU A 268 11.83 -12.53 -30.72
N VAL A 269 11.04 -13.05 -31.67
CA VAL A 269 10.06 -12.25 -32.44
C VAL A 269 8.71 -12.07 -31.72
N GLU A 270 8.20 -13.11 -31.05
CA GLU A 270 6.89 -13.07 -30.37
C GLU A 270 6.90 -13.85 -29.05
N CYS A 271 6.70 -13.16 -27.92
CA CYS A 271 6.59 -13.81 -26.61
C CYS A 271 5.13 -14.13 -26.24
N ARG A 272 4.57 -15.18 -26.89
CA ARG A 272 3.14 -15.49 -26.87
C ARG A 272 2.55 -15.87 -25.50
N SER A 273 3.35 -16.43 -24.59
CA SER A 273 2.91 -16.96 -23.29
C SER A 273 2.89 -15.92 -22.15
N LEU A 274 3.54 -14.77 -22.36
CA LEU A 274 3.90 -13.85 -21.27
C LEU A 274 2.78 -12.84 -20.94
N GLY A 275 2.20 -12.97 -19.75
CA GLY A 275 1.19 -12.05 -19.21
C GLY A 275 1.75 -10.93 -18.32
N TRP A 276 2.94 -11.12 -17.74
CA TRP A 276 3.59 -10.16 -16.85
C TRP A 276 5.10 -10.04 -17.14
N LEU A 277 5.56 -8.82 -17.44
CA LEU A 277 6.97 -8.48 -17.63
C LEU A 277 7.38 -7.37 -16.67
N LYS A 278 8.46 -7.58 -15.92
CA LYS A 278 9.09 -6.52 -15.13
C LYS A 278 10.60 -6.46 -15.38
N LEU A 279 11.08 -5.28 -15.75
CA LEU A 279 12.48 -4.94 -15.98
C LEU A 279 12.90 -3.88 -14.96
N SER A 280 14.09 -4.00 -14.38
CA SER A 280 14.56 -3.06 -13.34
C SER A 280 16.09 -2.96 -13.30
N ASN A 281 16.66 -1.76 -13.39
CA ASN A 281 18.12 -1.51 -13.37
C ASN A 281 18.87 -2.34 -14.42
N CYS A 282 18.45 -2.25 -15.69
CA CYS A 282 19.10 -2.92 -16.83
C CYS A 282 19.56 -1.82 -17.81
N PRO A 283 20.68 -1.13 -17.53
CA PRO A 283 21.03 0.14 -18.18
C PRO A 283 21.35 -0.01 -19.67
N GLU A 284 21.99 -1.10 -20.09
CA GLU A 284 22.38 -1.34 -21.49
C GLU A 284 21.26 -1.91 -22.37
N LEU A 285 20.08 -2.18 -21.82
CA LEU A 285 18.99 -2.83 -22.54
C LEU A 285 18.42 -1.89 -23.61
N ARG A 286 18.62 -2.27 -24.88
CA ARG A 286 18.24 -1.49 -26.08
C ARG A 286 17.06 -2.10 -26.82
N GLU A 287 16.97 -3.42 -26.84
CA GLU A 287 16.02 -4.17 -27.68
C GLU A 287 15.17 -5.15 -26.86
N LEU A 288 13.86 -5.13 -27.14
CA LEU A 288 12.86 -6.08 -26.65
C LEU A 288 12.26 -6.85 -27.84
N PRO A 289 11.64 -8.03 -27.62
CA PRO A 289 10.76 -8.66 -28.60
C PRO A 289 9.71 -7.65 -29.10
N SER A 290 9.56 -7.52 -30.41
CA SER A 290 8.72 -6.47 -31.00
C SER A 290 7.25 -6.59 -30.62
N ILE A 291 6.76 -7.82 -30.36
CA ILE A 291 5.36 -8.09 -30.04
C ILE A 291 5.24 -8.99 -28.80
N PHE A 292 4.43 -8.55 -27.82
CA PHE A 292 3.96 -9.41 -26.73
C PHE A 292 2.42 -9.52 -26.79
N PRO A 293 1.87 -10.52 -27.50
CA PRO A 293 0.46 -10.54 -27.89
C PRO A 293 -0.52 -10.98 -26.78
N ASN A 294 -0.06 -11.16 -25.53
CA ASN A 294 -0.87 -11.52 -24.37
C ASN A 294 -0.45 -10.78 -23.07
N LEU A 295 0.38 -9.73 -23.17
CA LEU A 295 0.99 -9.07 -22.01
C LEU A 295 0.01 -8.10 -21.35
N GLY A 296 -0.54 -8.47 -20.19
CA GLY A 296 -1.43 -7.62 -19.39
C GLY A 296 -0.69 -6.62 -18.48
N VAL A 297 0.56 -6.91 -18.09
CA VAL A 297 1.33 -6.05 -17.16
C VAL A 297 2.78 -5.85 -17.62
N LEU A 298 3.20 -4.59 -17.73
CA LEU A 298 4.55 -4.18 -18.10
C LEU A 298 5.09 -3.14 -17.11
N LYS A 299 6.25 -3.41 -16.49
CA LYS A 299 6.87 -2.49 -15.52
C LYS A 299 8.35 -2.33 -15.81
N ILE A 300 8.77 -1.15 -16.30
CA ILE A 300 10.14 -0.86 -16.71
C ILE A 300 10.70 0.27 -15.83
N LYS A 301 11.80 0.00 -15.12
CA LYS A 301 12.49 1.01 -14.30
C LYS A 301 14.00 1.03 -14.55
N ARG A 302 14.60 2.20 -14.78
CA ARG A 302 16.05 2.37 -15.00
C ARG A 302 16.59 1.45 -16.10
N CYS A 303 15.92 1.47 -17.25
CA CYS A 303 16.38 0.85 -18.49
C CYS A 303 16.88 1.96 -19.42
N ASN A 304 18.08 2.46 -19.13
CA ASN A 304 18.55 3.77 -19.60
C ASN A 304 18.92 3.81 -21.09
N SER A 305 19.03 2.66 -21.77
CA SER A 305 19.27 2.56 -23.22
C SER A 305 18.02 2.20 -24.03
N LEU A 306 16.87 2.02 -23.40
CA LEU A 306 15.63 1.62 -24.08
C LEU A 306 14.92 2.85 -24.64
N ARG A 307 14.84 2.95 -25.98
CA ARG A 307 14.19 4.05 -26.71
C ARG A 307 12.71 3.82 -27.02
N ALA A 308 12.35 2.57 -27.33
CA ALA A 308 11.00 2.18 -27.74
C ALA A 308 10.40 1.11 -26.82
N LEU A 309 9.07 1.11 -26.68
CA LEU A 309 8.30 0.01 -26.12
C LEU A 309 7.95 -1.05 -27.20
N PRO A 310 7.44 -2.23 -26.81
CA PRO A 310 6.97 -3.23 -27.76
C PRO A 310 5.44 -3.15 -27.98
N VAL A 311 4.97 -3.73 -29.11
CA VAL A 311 3.53 -3.83 -29.42
C VAL A 311 2.82 -4.70 -28.39
N THR A 312 1.86 -4.13 -27.67
CA THR A 312 1.20 -4.75 -26.51
C THR A 312 -0.33 -4.48 -26.53
N PRO A 313 -1.11 -5.22 -27.33
CA PRO A 313 -2.52 -4.92 -27.57
C PRO A 313 -3.43 -5.08 -26.35
N PHE A 314 -3.13 -6.02 -25.46
CA PHE A 314 -3.95 -6.32 -24.27
C PHE A 314 -3.32 -5.79 -22.96
N LEU A 315 -2.43 -4.80 -23.05
CA LEU A 315 -1.76 -4.24 -21.87
C LEU A 315 -2.74 -3.44 -21.01
N GLN A 316 -2.96 -3.88 -19.78
CA GLN A 316 -3.86 -3.25 -18.82
C GLN A 316 -3.13 -2.34 -17.82
N PHE A 317 -1.86 -2.65 -17.50
CA PHE A 317 -1.07 -1.92 -16.49
C PHE A 317 0.36 -1.63 -16.96
N LEU A 318 0.69 -0.34 -17.14
CA LEU A 318 2.00 0.14 -17.56
C LEU A 318 2.62 1.04 -16.49
N ILE A 319 3.80 0.68 -15.99
CA ILE A 319 4.59 1.54 -15.10
C ILE A 319 5.98 1.80 -15.69
N LEU A 320 6.26 3.06 -15.97
CA LEU A 320 7.54 3.58 -16.44
C LEU A 320 8.15 4.44 -15.34
N THR A 321 9.46 4.29 -15.08
CA THR A 321 10.12 5.00 -13.98
C THR A 321 11.62 5.18 -14.24
N ASP A 322 12.12 6.42 -14.21
CA ASP A 322 13.53 6.75 -14.40
C ASP A 322 14.11 6.22 -15.74
N ASN A 323 13.32 6.16 -16.81
CA ASN A 323 13.74 5.68 -18.13
C ASN A 323 14.09 6.87 -19.02
N LEU A 324 15.37 7.25 -19.03
CA LEU A 324 15.79 8.61 -19.42
C LEU A 324 15.76 8.92 -20.93
N ILE A 325 15.84 7.90 -21.80
CA ILE A 325 15.83 8.08 -23.26
C ILE A 325 14.62 7.46 -23.97
N LEU A 326 13.63 6.98 -23.21
CA LEU A 326 12.42 6.39 -23.76
C LEU A 326 11.60 7.49 -24.45
N GLU A 327 11.36 7.32 -25.75
CA GLU A 327 10.80 8.34 -26.64
C GLU A 327 9.67 7.81 -27.55
N ASP A 328 9.63 6.50 -27.82
CA ASP A 328 8.61 5.84 -28.66
C ASP A 328 7.73 4.85 -27.86
N TRP A 329 6.41 4.95 -28.02
CA TRP A 329 5.44 4.00 -27.48
C TRP A 329 5.23 2.78 -28.39
N HIS A 330 5.57 2.88 -29.67
CA HIS A 330 5.45 1.82 -30.68
C HIS A 330 4.01 1.35 -30.91
N GLU A 331 3.12 2.30 -31.25
CA GLU A 331 1.67 2.13 -31.39
C GLU A 331 1.22 1.38 -32.67
N ALA A 332 1.91 0.30 -33.03
CA ALA A 332 1.49 -0.53 -34.15
C ALA A 332 0.18 -1.29 -33.87
N ILE A 333 -0.56 -1.59 -34.93
CA ILE A 333 -1.80 -2.38 -34.89
C ILE A 333 -1.50 -3.84 -35.18
N LEU A 334 -1.84 -4.74 -34.27
CA LEU A 334 -1.69 -6.18 -34.46
C LEU A 334 -2.98 -6.79 -35.04
N MET A 335 -2.86 -7.50 -36.16
CA MET A 335 -3.99 -8.19 -36.81
C MET A 335 -4.12 -9.61 -36.25
N LEU A 336 -5.09 -9.82 -35.35
CA LEU A 336 -5.31 -11.11 -34.69
C LEU A 336 -6.57 -11.80 -35.21
N GLN A 337 -6.51 -13.13 -35.38
CA GLN A 337 -7.68 -13.95 -35.67
C GLN A 337 -8.48 -14.19 -34.38
N VAL A 338 -9.66 -13.60 -34.29
CA VAL A 338 -10.64 -13.85 -33.24
C VAL A 338 -11.67 -14.86 -33.77
N GLY A 339 -11.92 -15.93 -33.02
CA GLY A 339 -13.05 -16.81 -33.30
C GLY A 339 -14.34 -16.20 -32.79
N ASN A 340 -15.37 -16.08 -33.63
CA ASN A 340 -16.72 -15.78 -33.16
C ASN A 340 -17.41 -17.05 -32.63
N ASP A 341 -18.55 -16.91 -31.93
CA ASP A 341 -19.26 -18.02 -31.29
C ASP A 341 -19.79 -19.09 -32.28
N GLN A 342 -19.72 -18.81 -33.59
CA GLN A 342 -20.08 -19.73 -34.67
C GLN A 342 -18.84 -20.44 -35.27
N GLY A 343 -17.65 -20.26 -34.68
CA GLY A 343 -16.40 -20.87 -35.10
C GLY A 343 -15.75 -20.25 -36.33
N GLN A 344 -16.31 -19.16 -36.87
CA GLN A 344 -15.69 -18.41 -37.97
C GLN A 344 -14.55 -17.56 -37.42
N ARG A 345 -13.46 -17.44 -38.18
CA ARG A 345 -12.30 -16.62 -37.80
C ARG A 345 -12.34 -15.27 -38.49
N GLU A 346 -12.54 -14.23 -37.71
CA GLU A 346 -12.43 -12.85 -38.17
C GLU A 346 -11.06 -12.29 -37.79
N THR A 347 -10.30 -11.79 -38.76
CA THR A 347 -9.07 -11.05 -38.46
C THR A 347 -9.46 -9.62 -38.07
N ARG A 348 -9.24 -9.25 -36.80
CA ARG A 348 -9.60 -7.93 -36.25
C ARG A 348 -8.34 -7.14 -35.86
N PRO A 349 -8.31 -5.80 -36.08
CA PRO A 349 -7.22 -4.94 -35.66
C PRO A 349 -7.22 -4.76 -34.14
N HIS A 350 -6.06 -4.88 -33.51
CA HIS A 350 -5.84 -4.62 -32.09
C HIS A 350 -4.67 -3.63 -31.95
N PRO A 351 -4.93 -2.32 -31.80
CA PRO A 351 -3.91 -1.32 -31.49
C PRO A 351 -3.19 -1.63 -30.18
N SER A 352 -1.91 -1.30 -30.08
CA SER A 352 -1.20 -1.29 -28.79
C SER A 352 -1.90 -0.37 -27.79
N PHE A 353 -1.84 -0.70 -26.49
CA PHE A 353 -2.40 0.11 -25.38
C PHE A 353 -3.91 0.38 -25.37
N MET A 354 -4.70 -0.18 -26.30
CA MET A 354 -6.15 0.05 -26.34
C MET A 354 -6.86 -0.35 -25.04
N GLU A 355 -6.40 -1.44 -24.40
CA GLU A 355 -6.90 -1.94 -23.11
C GLU A 355 -6.24 -1.31 -21.87
N LEU A 356 -5.42 -0.27 -22.02
CA LEU A 356 -4.60 0.28 -20.93
C LEU A 356 -5.45 1.00 -19.87
N LEU A 357 -5.58 0.36 -18.71
CA LEU A 357 -6.39 0.82 -17.57
C LEU A 357 -5.59 1.73 -16.65
N GLU A 358 -4.34 1.38 -16.36
CA GLU A 358 -3.44 2.16 -15.51
C GLU A 358 -2.14 2.50 -16.23
N LEU A 359 -1.88 3.81 -16.38
CA LEU A 359 -0.59 4.33 -16.85
C LEU A 359 0.05 5.19 -15.76
N LYS A 360 1.25 4.80 -15.33
CA LYS A 360 2.10 5.58 -14.42
C LYS A 360 3.45 5.87 -15.09
N VAL A 361 3.73 7.14 -15.36
CA VAL A 361 4.99 7.62 -15.94
C VAL A 361 5.69 8.50 -14.92
N MET A 362 6.95 8.18 -14.59
CA MET A 362 7.76 8.99 -13.67
C MET A 362 9.16 9.19 -14.22
N SER A 363 9.62 10.45 -14.35
CA SER A 363 10.99 10.78 -14.75
C SER A 363 11.41 10.11 -16.07
N CYS A 364 10.57 10.29 -17.10
CA CYS A 364 10.82 9.89 -18.49
C CYS A 364 10.79 11.15 -19.38
N PRO A 365 11.88 11.95 -19.43
CA PRO A 365 11.88 13.30 -20.01
C PRO A 365 11.94 13.33 -21.56
N LYS A 366 11.93 12.18 -22.23
CA LYS A 366 11.96 12.07 -23.71
C LYS A 366 10.64 11.67 -24.35
N LEU A 367 9.62 11.32 -23.57
CA LEU A 367 8.27 11.08 -24.07
C LEU A 367 7.60 12.41 -24.42
N GLN A 368 7.31 12.63 -25.69
CA GLN A 368 6.75 13.89 -26.22
C GLN A 368 5.21 13.94 -26.16
N ALA A 369 4.56 12.79 -26.15
CA ALA A 369 3.11 12.63 -26.04
C ALA A 369 2.78 11.39 -25.21
N LEU A 370 1.52 11.26 -24.81
CA LEU A 370 0.92 9.99 -24.38
C LEU A 370 0.49 9.17 -25.62
N PRO A 371 0.15 7.88 -25.49
CA PRO A 371 -0.38 7.09 -26.60
C PRO A 371 -1.63 7.75 -27.23
N GLU A 372 -1.78 7.64 -28.55
CA GLU A 372 -2.93 8.21 -29.29
C GLU A 372 -4.25 7.51 -28.93
N ILE A 373 -4.23 6.17 -28.75
CA ILE A 373 -5.45 5.34 -28.64
C ILE A 373 -5.45 4.51 -27.35
N PHE A 374 -5.56 5.18 -26.20
CA PHE A 374 -5.79 4.53 -24.90
C PHE A 374 -6.88 5.23 -24.07
N ALA A 375 -7.66 4.45 -23.30
CA ALA A 375 -8.77 4.94 -22.48
C ALA A 375 -8.58 4.56 -21.00
N PRO A 376 -7.72 5.29 -20.26
CA PRO A 376 -7.28 4.91 -18.91
C PRO A 376 -8.39 5.08 -17.87
N ARG A 377 -8.36 4.21 -16.85
CA ARG A 377 -9.04 4.43 -15.56
C ARG A 377 -8.18 5.30 -14.62
N LYS A 378 -6.86 5.19 -14.74
CA LYS A 378 -5.91 5.87 -13.87
C LYS A 378 -4.69 6.35 -14.64
N LEU A 379 -4.38 7.64 -14.51
CA LEU A 379 -3.22 8.27 -15.13
C LEU A 379 -2.41 9.03 -14.06
N GLU A 380 -1.15 8.65 -13.89
CA GLU A 380 -0.19 9.33 -13.01
C GLU A 380 1.02 9.77 -13.85
N ILE A 381 1.28 11.08 -13.93
CA ILE A 381 2.42 11.66 -14.65
C ILE A 381 3.27 12.47 -13.67
N SER A 382 4.57 12.19 -13.64
CA SER A 382 5.51 12.79 -12.69
C SER A 382 6.84 13.13 -13.36
N ARG A 383 7.32 14.38 -13.27
CA ARG A 383 8.61 14.84 -13.83
C ARG A 383 8.81 14.43 -15.30
N CYS A 384 7.86 14.79 -16.15
CA CYS A 384 7.89 14.53 -17.60
C CYS A 384 7.66 15.84 -18.35
N GLU A 385 8.74 16.59 -18.53
CA GLU A 385 8.79 17.99 -19.02
C GLU A 385 8.18 18.17 -20.41
N LEU A 386 8.34 17.19 -21.31
CA LEU A 386 7.82 17.27 -22.68
C LEU A 386 6.35 16.83 -22.83
N LEU A 387 5.74 16.22 -21.81
CA LEU A 387 4.32 15.81 -21.88
C LEU A 387 3.42 17.02 -21.61
N ASN A 388 2.68 17.45 -22.63
CA ASN A 388 1.82 18.63 -22.59
C ASN A 388 0.33 18.35 -22.91
N THR A 389 -0.01 17.14 -23.37
CA THR A 389 -1.38 16.70 -23.67
C THR A 389 -1.90 15.62 -22.71
N LEU A 390 -3.22 15.54 -22.58
CA LEU A 390 -3.95 14.48 -21.88
C LEU A 390 -4.95 13.82 -22.85
N PRO A 391 -5.48 12.61 -22.54
CA PRO A 391 -6.42 11.93 -23.43
C PRO A 391 -7.67 12.79 -23.72
N PRO A 392 -8.09 12.92 -24.99
CA PRO A 392 -9.24 13.76 -25.35
C PRO A 392 -10.55 13.20 -24.74
N PRO A 393 -11.61 14.02 -24.59
CA PRO A 393 -12.86 13.64 -23.92
C PRO A 393 -13.49 12.28 -24.34
N PRO A 394 -13.45 11.84 -25.62
CA PRO A 394 -13.94 10.50 -25.99
C PRO A 394 -13.20 9.33 -25.33
N LEU A 395 -11.89 9.50 -25.04
CA LEU A 395 -11.02 8.52 -24.39
C LEU A 395 -10.96 8.71 -22.86
N ALA A 396 -11.14 9.95 -22.38
CA ALA A 396 -11.19 10.28 -20.95
C ALA A 396 -12.44 9.75 -20.20
N ARG A 397 -13.41 9.13 -20.90
CA ARG A 397 -14.68 8.60 -20.35
C ARG A 397 -14.54 7.54 -19.25
N ARG A 398 -13.35 6.94 -19.10
CA ARG A 398 -13.05 5.93 -18.06
C ARG A 398 -12.19 6.49 -16.94
N LEU A 399 -11.63 7.69 -17.10
CA LEU A 399 -10.63 8.27 -16.21
C LEU A 399 -11.26 8.58 -14.86
N GLN A 400 -10.91 7.80 -13.85
CA GLN A 400 -11.37 7.93 -12.47
C GLN A 400 -10.36 8.70 -11.60
N HIS A 401 -9.08 8.58 -11.93
CA HIS A 401 -7.95 9.17 -11.21
C HIS A 401 -6.98 9.88 -12.17
N LEU A 402 -6.67 11.15 -11.89
CA LEU A 402 -5.58 11.89 -12.53
C LEU A 402 -4.63 12.44 -11.46
N ALA A 403 -3.33 12.21 -11.62
CA ALA A 403 -2.29 12.80 -10.79
C ALA A 403 -1.17 13.40 -11.66
N LEU A 404 -0.82 14.66 -11.41
CA LEU A 404 0.19 15.44 -12.11
C LEU A 404 1.21 15.96 -11.07
N GLU A 405 2.49 15.60 -11.21
CA GLU A 405 3.56 15.96 -10.25
C GLU A 405 4.76 16.56 -11.01
N GLY A 406 5.19 17.77 -10.67
CA GLY A 406 6.44 18.34 -11.20
C GLY A 406 6.51 18.37 -12.74
N CYS A 407 5.40 18.73 -13.37
CA CYS A 407 5.31 18.94 -14.83
C CYS A 407 5.35 20.44 -15.13
N ASP A 408 5.89 20.82 -16.28
CA ASP A 408 6.22 22.22 -16.55
C ASP A 408 5.03 23.08 -17.00
N ASP A 409 5.13 24.36 -16.62
CA ASP A 409 4.24 25.47 -16.95
C ASP A 409 2.75 25.27 -16.63
N GLY A 410 2.37 24.16 -16.00
CA GLY A 410 0.97 23.77 -15.84
C GLY A 410 0.27 23.37 -17.14
N ALA A 411 1.00 23.02 -18.21
CA ALA A 411 0.40 22.68 -19.50
C ALA A 411 -0.63 21.53 -19.38
N LEU A 412 -0.27 20.44 -18.68
CA LEU A 412 -1.18 19.32 -18.40
C LEU A 412 -2.36 19.71 -17.48
N VAL A 413 -2.20 20.72 -16.62
CA VAL A 413 -3.28 21.24 -15.76
C VAL A 413 -4.29 22.05 -16.58
N ARG A 414 -3.85 22.70 -17.66
CA ARG A 414 -4.71 23.34 -18.67
C ARG A 414 -5.37 22.34 -19.62
N ALA A 415 -4.73 21.20 -19.87
CA ALA A 415 -5.21 20.16 -20.79
C ALA A 415 -6.21 19.16 -20.16
N ILE A 416 -6.71 19.39 -18.94
CA ILE A 416 -7.63 18.46 -18.26
C ILE A 416 -8.94 18.35 -19.07
N PRO A 417 -9.31 17.15 -19.54
CA PRO A 417 -10.45 16.96 -20.45
C PRO A 417 -11.80 17.02 -19.72
N ASP A 418 -12.85 17.34 -20.47
CA ASP A 418 -14.24 17.13 -20.05
C ASP A 418 -14.47 15.64 -19.78
N THR A 419 -14.88 15.31 -18.55
CA THR A 419 -15.24 13.94 -18.17
C THR A 419 -16.10 13.90 -16.90
N SER A 420 -17.13 13.05 -16.93
CA SER A 420 -17.99 12.76 -15.79
C SER A 420 -17.50 11.62 -14.89
N SER A 421 -16.41 10.92 -15.27
CA SER A 421 -15.89 9.77 -14.51
C SER A 421 -14.79 10.13 -13.49
N LEU A 422 -14.13 11.28 -13.65
CA LEU A 422 -12.99 11.68 -12.82
C LEU A 422 -13.46 12.03 -11.41
N TYR A 423 -13.09 11.23 -10.41
CA TYR A 423 -13.48 11.48 -9.01
C TYR A 423 -12.36 12.07 -8.15
N SER A 424 -11.10 11.91 -8.58
CA SER A 424 -9.91 12.28 -7.82
C SER A 424 -8.88 12.96 -8.73
N LEU A 425 -8.58 14.23 -8.45
CA LEU A 425 -7.55 15.02 -9.12
C LEU A 425 -6.45 15.42 -8.12
N VAL A 426 -5.20 15.13 -8.47
CA VAL A 426 -4.01 15.54 -7.71
C VAL A 426 -3.11 16.39 -8.61
N ILE A 427 -2.75 17.57 -8.12
CA ILE A 427 -1.85 18.54 -8.75
C ILE A 427 -0.74 18.81 -7.73
N SER A 428 0.50 18.49 -8.07
CA SER A 428 1.64 18.59 -7.15
C SER A 428 2.85 19.25 -7.80
N SER A 429 3.53 20.13 -7.07
CA SER A 429 4.87 20.64 -7.40
C SER A 429 4.98 21.29 -8.79
N ILE A 430 3.89 21.85 -9.34
CA ILE A 430 3.84 22.32 -10.73
C ILE A 430 4.61 23.65 -10.87
N SER A 431 5.61 23.66 -11.76
CA SER A 431 6.41 24.83 -12.11
C SER A 431 5.56 25.92 -12.77
N ASN A 432 5.82 27.19 -12.43
CA ASN A 432 5.23 28.39 -13.06
C ASN A 432 3.69 28.54 -13.08
N LEU A 433 2.93 27.59 -12.51
CA LEU A 433 1.47 27.68 -12.37
C LEU A 433 1.09 28.84 -11.43
N SER A 434 0.81 30.01 -12.00
CA SER A 434 0.45 31.23 -11.26
C SER A 434 -1.03 31.27 -10.83
N SER A 435 -1.88 30.59 -11.56
CA SER A 435 -3.33 30.49 -11.35
C SER A 435 -3.83 29.12 -11.81
N LEU A 436 -4.91 28.62 -11.22
CA LEU A 436 -5.63 27.49 -11.83
C LEU A 436 -6.36 27.96 -13.10
N PRO A 437 -6.38 27.15 -14.17
CA PRO A 437 -7.11 27.50 -15.38
C PRO A 437 -8.59 27.15 -15.26
N LYS A 438 -9.41 27.75 -16.13
CA LYS A 438 -10.82 27.41 -16.27
C LYS A 438 -10.99 26.00 -16.85
N TRP A 439 -11.21 25.03 -15.96
CA TRP A 439 -11.50 23.65 -16.32
C TRP A 439 -12.88 23.51 -17.01
N PRO A 440 -13.07 22.45 -17.83
CA PRO A 440 -14.39 22.04 -18.30
C PRO A 440 -15.29 21.59 -17.13
N GLN A 441 -16.53 21.21 -17.41
CA GLN A 441 -17.37 20.60 -16.39
C GLN A 441 -16.77 19.25 -15.96
N LEU A 442 -16.54 19.09 -14.65
CA LEU A 442 -16.06 17.85 -14.04
C LEU A 442 -17.09 17.33 -13.02
N PRO A 443 -18.31 16.96 -13.45
CA PRO A 443 -19.42 16.66 -12.54
C PRO A 443 -19.24 15.38 -11.71
N GLY A 444 -18.20 14.60 -11.97
CA GLY A 444 -17.80 13.45 -11.15
C GLY A 444 -16.79 13.75 -10.04
N LEU A 445 -16.15 14.94 -10.06
CA LEU A 445 -14.97 15.23 -9.24
C LEU A 445 -15.36 15.46 -7.78
N LYS A 446 -14.87 14.58 -6.89
CA LYS A 446 -15.17 14.58 -5.45
C LYS A 446 -14.00 15.00 -4.57
N ALA A 447 -12.76 14.86 -5.04
CA ALA A 447 -11.57 15.24 -4.29
C ALA A 447 -10.54 15.93 -5.18
N LEU A 448 -10.13 17.14 -4.78
CA LEU A 448 -9.10 17.94 -5.41
C LEU A 448 -7.97 18.20 -4.41
N TYR A 449 -6.76 17.77 -4.74
CA TYR A 449 -5.55 18.03 -3.98
C TYR A 449 -4.59 18.88 -4.80
N ILE A 450 -4.21 20.04 -4.26
CA ILE A 450 -3.23 20.97 -4.82
C ILE A 450 -2.08 21.03 -3.81
N ARG A 451 -0.86 20.69 -4.22
CA ARG A 451 0.30 20.59 -3.32
C ARG A 451 1.54 21.22 -3.91
N ASP A 452 2.35 21.89 -3.09
CA ASP A 452 3.71 22.34 -3.44
C ASP A 452 3.79 23.27 -4.68
N CYS A 453 2.67 23.86 -5.09
CA CYS A 453 2.57 24.77 -6.22
C CYS A 453 3.08 26.17 -5.83
N LYS A 454 4.39 26.30 -5.58
CA LYS A 454 5.04 27.50 -5.00
C LYS A 454 4.89 28.80 -5.81
N HIS A 455 4.40 28.72 -7.04
CA HIS A 455 4.16 29.87 -7.91
C HIS A 455 2.70 30.33 -7.92
N LEU A 456 1.78 29.57 -7.32
CA LEU A 456 0.33 29.82 -7.34
C LEU A 456 -0.02 31.05 -6.49
N VAL A 457 -0.68 32.03 -7.10
CA VAL A 457 -1.11 33.30 -6.50
C VAL A 457 -2.63 33.34 -6.27
N SER A 458 -3.40 32.69 -7.15
CA SER A 458 -4.87 32.63 -7.15
C SER A 458 -5.40 31.24 -7.54
N LEU A 459 -6.68 30.98 -7.26
CA LEU A 459 -7.37 29.72 -7.63
C LEU A 459 -8.23 29.81 -8.89
N SER A 460 -8.18 30.93 -9.61
CA SER A 460 -8.66 31.08 -10.99
C SER A 460 -7.79 32.04 -11.79
N SER A 461 -8.04 32.09 -13.10
CA SER A 461 -7.39 32.98 -14.06
C SER A 461 -8.34 34.03 -14.66
N GLY A 462 -9.43 34.42 -13.98
CA GLY A 462 -10.40 35.39 -14.49
C GLY A 462 -11.64 35.58 -13.60
N GLU A 463 -12.57 36.46 -14.01
CA GLU A 463 -13.70 36.92 -13.19
C GLU A 463 -14.80 35.86 -12.93
N GLU A 464 -14.78 34.70 -13.59
CA GLU A 464 -15.68 33.58 -13.32
C GLU A 464 -14.92 32.41 -12.68
N GLY A 465 -15.24 32.11 -11.42
CA GLY A 465 -14.46 31.19 -10.61
C GLY A 465 -14.48 29.74 -11.08
N SER A 466 -13.27 29.17 -11.20
CA SER A 466 -13.06 27.85 -11.80
C SER A 466 -13.36 26.68 -10.85
N LEU A 467 -13.58 26.96 -9.56
CA LEU A 467 -13.94 25.98 -8.55
C LEU A 467 -15.46 25.89 -8.31
N ARG A 468 -16.21 26.99 -8.47
CA ARG A 468 -17.68 27.02 -8.31
C ARG A 468 -18.40 25.99 -9.20
N THR A 469 -17.86 25.75 -10.39
CA THR A 469 -18.41 24.81 -11.39
C THR A 469 -18.25 23.34 -11.01
N LEU A 470 -17.44 23.02 -10.00
CA LEU A 470 -17.15 21.66 -9.53
C LEU A 470 -18.24 21.17 -8.58
N THR A 471 -19.48 21.06 -9.08
CA THR A 471 -20.70 20.85 -8.30
C THR A 471 -20.78 19.56 -7.48
N SER A 472 -19.82 18.63 -7.63
CA SER A 472 -19.71 17.39 -6.84
C SER A 472 -18.51 17.35 -5.89
N LEU A 473 -17.78 18.45 -5.71
CA LEU A 473 -16.50 18.47 -5.00
C LEU A 473 -16.66 18.41 -3.47
N ASN A 474 -16.73 17.20 -2.91
CA ASN A 474 -16.77 16.98 -1.45
C ASN A 474 -15.52 17.46 -0.69
N LEU A 475 -14.31 17.37 -1.28
CA LEU A 475 -13.03 17.66 -0.61
C LEU A 475 -12.11 18.54 -1.45
N LEU A 476 -11.64 19.64 -0.85
CA LEU A 476 -10.58 20.50 -1.38
C LEU A 476 -9.42 20.55 -0.37
N SER A 477 -8.21 20.32 -0.87
CA SER A 477 -6.98 20.33 -0.07
C SER A 477 -5.89 21.13 -0.78
N ILE A 478 -5.42 22.21 -0.15
CA ILE A 478 -4.43 23.16 -0.67
C ILE A 478 -3.22 23.18 0.25
N ILE A 479 -2.04 22.84 -0.29
CA ILE A 479 -0.84 22.48 0.47
C ILE A 479 0.38 23.25 -0.02
N ASN A 480 1.10 23.93 0.89
CA ASN A 480 2.44 24.49 0.65
C ASN A 480 2.52 25.42 -0.59
N CYS A 481 1.47 26.22 -0.80
CA CYS A 481 1.36 27.15 -1.91
C CYS A 481 1.94 28.51 -1.50
N GLU A 482 3.27 28.62 -1.55
CA GLU A 482 4.05 29.71 -0.95
C GLU A 482 3.69 31.14 -1.39
N LYS A 483 2.95 31.33 -2.50
CA LYS A 483 2.54 32.64 -3.04
C LYS A 483 1.04 32.94 -3.02
N LEU A 484 0.21 32.05 -2.49
CA LEU A 484 -1.24 32.19 -2.53
C LEU A 484 -1.67 33.34 -1.60
N GLU A 485 -2.12 34.47 -2.16
CA GLU A 485 -2.45 35.67 -1.37
C GLU A 485 -3.89 35.67 -0.86
N THR A 486 -4.81 35.10 -1.63
CA THR A 486 -6.26 35.06 -1.35
C THR A 486 -6.86 33.83 -2.01
N LEU A 487 -7.94 33.27 -1.44
CA LEU A 487 -8.77 32.35 -2.21
C LEU A 487 -9.59 33.13 -3.26
N ASN A 488 -10.38 34.12 -2.82
CA ASN A 488 -11.26 35.00 -3.62
C ASN A 488 -12.29 34.34 -4.57
N GLU A 489 -12.27 33.02 -4.73
CA GLU A 489 -13.27 32.27 -5.50
C GLU A 489 -14.52 31.94 -4.67
N GLU A 490 -15.69 31.96 -5.31
CA GLU A 490 -16.86 31.22 -4.84
C GLU A 490 -16.52 29.71 -4.84
N LEU A 491 -16.32 29.13 -3.66
CA LEU A 491 -16.11 27.69 -3.50
C LEU A 491 -17.42 26.91 -3.77
N PRO A 492 -17.36 25.67 -4.25
CA PRO A 492 -18.57 24.91 -4.61
C PRO A 492 -19.40 24.55 -3.38
N THR A 493 -20.72 24.78 -3.45
CA THR A 493 -21.66 24.63 -2.32
C THR A 493 -21.82 23.20 -1.78
N SER A 494 -21.30 22.20 -2.50
CA SER A 494 -21.24 20.78 -2.12
C SER A 494 -19.97 20.38 -1.37
N LEU A 495 -19.05 21.32 -1.11
CA LEU A 495 -17.83 21.11 -0.35
C LEU A 495 -18.15 20.71 1.09
N GLU A 496 -17.71 19.52 1.49
CA GLU A 496 -17.92 18.98 2.84
C GLU A 496 -16.68 19.16 3.73
N CYS A 497 -15.48 19.15 3.13
CA CYS A 497 -14.20 19.28 3.82
C CYS A 497 -13.24 20.22 3.07
N LEU A 498 -12.73 21.24 3.78
CA LEU A 498 -11.76 22.21 3.27
C LEU A 498 -10.48 22.19 4.11
N ILE A 499 -9.36 21.83 3.49
CA ILE A 499 -8.02 21.82 4.10
C ILE A 499 -7.15 22.87 3.41
N ILE A 500 -6.64 23.86 4.15
CA ILE A 500 -5.75 24.90 3.64
C ILE A 500 -4.61 25.10 4.63
N ALA A 501 -3.36 24.87 4.22
CA ALA A 501 -2.24 25.16 5.10
C ALA A 501 -0.86 25.38 4.46
N SER A 502 0.08 25.85 5.28
CA SER A 502 1.41 26.37 4.89
C SER A 502 1.34 27.29 3.68
N CYS A 503 0.37 28.21 3.70
CA CYS A 503 0.18 29.27 2.72
C CYS A 503 0.57 30.61 3.37
N PRO A 504 1.87 30.94 3.44
CA PRO A 504 2.39 32.04 4.25
C PRO A 504 1.95 33.44 3.82
N LEU A 505 1.52 33.63 2.57
CA LEU A 505 1.03 34.91 2.06
C LEU A 505 -0.50 35.06 2.09
N LEU A 506 -1.24 34.04 2.54
CA LEU A 506 -2.70 34.02 2.52
C LEU A 506 -3.27 35.03 3.53
N LYS A 507 -3.99 36.04 3.04
CA LYS A 507 -4.56 37.15 3.82
C LYS A 507 -6.04 36.96 4.16
N SER A 508 -6.81 36.37 3.25
CA SER A 508 -8.25 36.16 3.36
C SER A 508 -8.73 34.92 2.59
N LEU A 509 -9.89 34.39 3.01
CA LEU A 509 -10.51 33.18 2.44
C LEU A 509 -11.58 33.48 1.37
N GLY A 510 -11.75 34.75 0.97
CA GLY A 510 -12.83 35.25 0.13
C GLY A 510 -13.82 36.14 0.91
N PRO A 511 -14.77 36.80 0.23
CA PRO A 511 -15.78 37.66 0.87
C PRO A 511 -16.93 36.87 1.51
N ASP A 512 -17.42 35.83 0.80
CA ASP A 512 -18.66 35.12 1.12
C ASP A 512 -18.43 33.62 1.35
N TRP A 513 -19.10 33.04 2.36
CA TRP A 513 -19.15 31.59 2.62
C TRP A 513 -20.58 31.02 2.59
N ASP A 514 -21.23 31.10 1.42
CA ASP A 514 -22.42 30.27 1.11
C ASP A 514 -22.01 28.81 0.87
N LEU A 515 -21.57 28.13 1.92
CA LEU A 515 -21.11 26.74 1.91
C LEU A 515 -22.00 25.84 2.78
N PRO A 516 -23.26 25.60 2.37
CA PRO A 516 -24.25 24.89 3.18
C PRO A 516 -23.92 23.42 3.43
N SER A 517 -22.92 22.84 2.76
CA SER A 517 -22.50 21.44 2.95
C SER A 517 -21.25 21.25 3.83
N LEU A 518 -20.55 22.33 4.20
CA LEU A 518 -19.22 22.27 4.82
C LEU A 518 -19.32 21.81 6.27
N LYS A 519 -18.72 20.65 6.58
CA LYS A 519 -18.73 20.02 7.92
C LYS A 519 -17.39 20.15 8.63
N ASP A 520 -16.31 20.13 7.85
CA ASP A 520 -14.94 20.04 8.37
C ASP A 520 -14.07 21.15 7.74
N LEU A 521 -13.58 22.08 8.56
CA LEU A 521 -12.69 23.16 8.13
C LEU A 521 -11.35 23.09 8.88
N TYR A 522 -10.27 23.15 8.12
CA TYR A 522 -8.96 22.76 8.58
C TYR A 522 -7.89 23.76 8.09
N ILE A 523 -7.48 24.67 8.99
CA ILE A 523 -6.55 25.76 8.69
C ILE A 523 -5.29 25.64 9.56
N GLU A 524 -4.14 25.41 8.93
CA GLU A 524 -2.83 25.24 9.58
C GLU A 524 -1.81 26.25 8.96
N ASP A 525 -0.93 26.87 9.73
CA ASP A 525 0.29 27.55 9.21
C ASP A 525 0.05 28.69 8.19
N CYS A 526 -1.01 29.48 8.39
CA CYS A 526 -1.36 30.65 7.56
C CYS A 526 -1.16 31.96 8.35
N PRO A 527 0.07 32.45 8.56
CA PRO A 527 0.38 33.54 9.48
C PRO A 527 -0.16 34.93 9.11
N LEU A 528 -0.48 35.21 7.84
CA LEU A 528 -1.04 36.52 7.41
C LEU A 528 -2.58 36.54 7.34
N LEU A 529 -3.23 35.41 7.61
CA LEU A 529 -4.68 35.28 7.51
C LEU A 529 -5.36 35.98 8.69
N GLN A 530 -6.20 36.98 8.39
CA GLN A 530 -6.74 37.88 9.41
C GLN A 530 -8.20 37.59 9.81
N SER A 531 -9.02 37.03 8.92
CA SER A 531 -10.44 36.84 9.18
C SER A 531 -11.00 35.61 8.48
N LEU A 532 -12.11 35.10 9.01
CA LEU A 532 -13.04 34.29 8.23
C LEU A 532 -13.86 35.25 7.33
N PRO A 533 -14.48 34.76 6.25
CA PRO A 533 -15.31 35.59 5.36
C PRO A 533 -16.40 36.37 6.13
N GLU A 534 -16.80 37.52 5.59
CA GLU A 534 -17.61 38.50 6.32
C GLU A 534 -19.09 38.11 6.32
N ASP A 535 -19.61 37.68 5.17
CA ASP A 535 -20.98 37.20 4.99
C ASP A 535 -21.04 35.69 4.71
N GLY A 536 -22.16 35.07 5.08
CA GLY A 536 -22.38 33.62 4.97
C GLY A 536 -21.69 32.82 6.09
N HIS A 537 -22.45 32.38 7.09
CA HIS A 537 -21.96 31.45 8.11
C HIS A 537 -22.32 30.01 7.70
N PRO A 538 -21.34 29.09 7.57
CA PRO A 538 -21.62 27.70 7.20
C PRO A 538 -22.27 26.97 8.38
N SER A 539 -23.59 27.09 8.50
CA SER A 539 -24.41 26.51 9.59
C SER A 539 -24.43 24.98 9.67
N SER A 540 -23.70 24.32 8.78
CA SER A 540 -23.43 22.88 8.73
C SER A 540 -22.07 22.48 9.31
N LEU A 541 -21.22 23.46 9.66
CA LEU A 541 -19.85 23.27 10.15
C LEU A 541 -19.84 22.68 11.56
N ARG A 542 -19.06 21.61 11.74
CA ARG A 542 -19.02 20.79 12.97
C ARG A 542 -17.64 20.74 13.59
N HIS A 543 -16.61 20.70 12.75
CA HIS A 543 -15.22 20.60 13.16
C HIS A 543 -14.43 21.76 12.55
N LEU A 544 -13.75 22.54 13.39
CA LEU A 544 -12.87 23.64 12.98
C LEU A 544 -11.51 23.55 13.68
N LEU A 545 -10.44 23.33 12.91
CA LEU A 545 -9.05 23.55 13.36
C LEU A 545 -8.52 24.91 12.87
N ILE A 546 -7.95 25.70 13.77
CA ILE A 546 -7.09 26.85 13.45
C ILE A 546 -5.77 26.77 14.26
N GLN A 547 -4.66 26.41 13.62
CA GLN A 547 -3.35 26.29 14.29
C GLN A 547 -2.20 27.02 13.59
N THR A 548 -1.42 27.76 14.39
CA THR A 548 -0.36 28.70 14.01
C THR A 548 -0.79 29.66 12.88
N CYS A 549 -1.97 30.23 13.08
CA CYS A 549 -2.54 31.30 12.26
C CYS A 549 -2.75 32.55 13.15
N PRO A 550 -1.68 33.13 13.75
CA PRO A 550 -1.75 34.04 14.89
C PRO A 550 -2.77 35.19 14.77
N LEU A 551 -2.86 35.84 13.60
CA LEU A 551 -3.78 36.97 13.39
C LEU A 551 -5.26 36.54 13.40
N LEU A 552 -5.57 35.37 12.84
CA LEU A 552 -6.90 34.76 12.91
C LEU A 552 -7.17 34.26 14.32
N THR A 553 -6.20 33.57 14.93
CA THR A 553 -6.28 33.05 16.30
C THR A 553 -6.64 34.15 17.32
N GLU A 554 -5.96 35.29 17.28
CA GLU A 554 -6.24 36.46 18.16
C GLU A 554 -7.68 36.98 17.99
N ARG A 555 -8.18 37.00 16.75
CA ARG A 555 -9.53 37.50 16.43
C ARG A 555 -10.65 36.47 16.64
N CYS A 556 -10.30 35.20 16.80
CA CYS A 556 -11.20 34.08 17.13
C CYS A 556 -11.25 33.75 18.64
N GLN A 557 -10.83 34.66 19.53
CA GLN A 557 -10.81 34.38 20.98
C GLN A 557 -12.15 34.65 21.67
N LYS A 558 -12.44 33.84 22.69
CA LYS A 558 -13.63 33.98 23.55
C LYS A 558 -13.46 34.98 24.69
N GLU A 559 -12.23 35.17 25.16
CA GLU A 559 -11.92 36.02 26.30
C GLU A 559 -11.94 37.52 25.93
N GLY A 560 -11.88 38.40 26.93
CA GLY A 560 -11.88 39.86 26.74
C GLY A 560 -13.19 40.49 26.24
N GLY A 561 -14.20 39.68 25.88
CA GLY A 561 -15.48 40.12 25.32
C GLY A 561 -15.86 39.45 23.99
N GLY A 562 -15.01 38.56 23.47
CA GLY A 562 -15.16 37.96 22.15
C GLY A 562 -14.43 38.79 21.09
N GLY A 563 -13.46 38.17 20.41
CA GLY A 563 -12.84 38.74 19.22
C GLY A 563 -13.84 38.86 18.05
N PRO A 564 -13.56 39.68 17.03
CA PRO A 564 -14.53 40.00 15.98
C PRO A 564 -14.98 38.81 15.12
N GLU A 565 -14.25 37.68 15.15
CA GLU A 565 -14.66 36.44 14.47
C GLU A 565 -15.41 35.47 15.39
N TRP A 566 -15.37 35.66 16.73
CA TRP A 566 -15.96 34.71 17.70
C TRP A 566 -17.45 34.37 17.42
N PRO A 567 -18.34 35.34 17.12
CA PRO A 567 -19.74 35.04 16.79
C PRO A 567 -19.93 34.13 15.56
N LYS A 568 -18.94 34.10 14.64
CA LYS A 568 -18.96 33.24 13.45
C LYS A 568 -18.68 31.77 13.76
N ILE A 569 -18.12 31.46 14.94
CA ILE A 569 -17.60 30.13 15.31
C ILE A 569 -18.19 29.56 16.60
N GLU A 570 -18.86 30.37 17.43
CA GLU A 570 -19.36 29.93 18.74
C GLU A 570 -20.46 28.85 18.72
N HIS A 571 -20.99 28.54 17.55
CA HIS A 571 -22.03 27.54 17.30
C HIS A 571 -21.49 26.18 16.82
N ILE A 572 -20.16 26.04 16.69
CA ILE A 572 -19.49 24.84 16.19
C ILE A 572 -19.26 23.86 17.36
N ASP A 573 -19.69 22.60 17.21
CA ASP A 573 -19.62 21.57 18.26
C ASP A 573 -18.18 21.17 18.64
N ASP A 574 -17.25 21.13 17.67
CA ASP A 574 -15.86 20.71 17.84
C ASP A 574 -14.90 21.79 17.30
N LEU A 575 -14.18 22.46 18.20
CA LEU A 575 -13.47 23.71 17.93
C LEU A 575 -12.06 23.70 18.56
N GLU A 576 -11.04 23.49 17.74
CA GLU A 576 -9.63 23.46 18.13
C GLU A 576 -8.91 24.73 17.63
N ILE A 577 -8.55 25.64 18.53
CA ILE A 577 -7.80 26.89 18.21
C ILE A 577 -6.61 27.06 19.17
N ASP A 578 -5.44 27.44 18.64
CA ASP A 578 -4.26 27.80 19.45
C ASP A 578 -4.55 28.88 20.51
N SER A 579 -4.00 28.76 21.72
CA SER A 579 -4.09 29.78 22.79
C SER A 579 -2.97 30.84 22.67
N SER A 580 -3.28 32.13 22.58
CA SER A 580 -2.25 33.18 22.32
C SER A 580 -1.62 33.79 23.58
N HIS A 581 -0.39 33.38 23.90
CA HIS A 581 0.49 33.96 24.94
C HIS A 581 1.96 33.73 24.49
N VAL A 582 2.94 34.64 24.56
CA VAL A 582 3.04 36.01 25.11
C VAL A 582 3.99 36.86 24.21
N VAL A 583 3.83 38.18 24.18
CA VAL A 583 4.84 39.14 23.65
C VAL A 583 5.45 39.95 24.79
N VAL A 584 6.78 40.15 24.82
CA VAL A 584 7.48 40.99 25.83
C VAL A 584 8.56 41.88 25.16
N PRO A 585 8.71 43.17 25.51
CA PRO A 585 9.72 44.07 24.92
C PRO A 585 11.15 43.91 25.48
N SER A 586 12.11 44.63 24.89
CA SER A 586 13.55 44.41 25.06
C SER A 586 14.28 45.40 25.99
N THR A 587 15.27 44.93 26.76
CA THR A 587 16.41 45.75 27.23
C THR A 587 17.64 44.93 27.67
N SER A 588 18.79 45.23 27.04
CA SER A 588 20.19 45.07 27.50
C SER A 588 20.73 43.78 28.19
N VAL A 589 21.63 43.10 27.44
CA VAL A 589 22.87 42.40 27.88
C VAL A 589 22.75 41.11 28.73
N ALA A 590 22.64 39.97 28.05
CA ALA A 590 23.76 39.02 27.87
C ALA A 590 23.39 37.89 26.86
N ASN A 591 24.32 37.51 25.97
CA ASN A 591 24.15 36.41 25.00
C ASN A 591 24.21 35.02 25.70
N PRO A 592 23.65 33.91 25.16
CA PRO A 592 23.50 33.58 23.73
C PRO A 592 22.09 33.02 23.35
N PRO A 593 21.90 32.06 22.42
CA PRO A 593 21.60 32.39 21.01
C PRO A 593 20.24 31.87 20.47
N VAL A 594 19.73 32.57 19.45
CA VAL A 594 18.79 32.14 18.39
C VAL A 594 17.75 31.05 18.76
N PRO A 595 16.49 31.43 19.08
CA PRO A 595 15.37 30.50 19.04
C PRO A 595 14.83 30.33 17.60
N SER A 596 14.68 29.08 17.15
CA SER A 596 13.99 28.74 15.90
C SER A 596 12.79 27.83 16.18
N THR A 597 11.57 28.37 16.06
CA THR A 597 10.31 27.65 16.33
C THR A 597 9.85 26.85 15.12
N THR A 598 9.62 25.54 15.29
CA THR A 598 9.00 24.70 14.23
C THR A 598 8.04 23.62 14.76
N VAL A 599 6.78 23.73 14.33
CA VAL A 599 5.97 22.63 13.73
C VAL A 599 5.33 21.55 14.63
N ALA A 600 5.87 21.15 15.78
CA ALA A 600 5.55 19.82 16.39
C ALA A 600 4.08 19.50 16.79
N ASN A 601 3.23 20.49 17.10
CA ASN A 601 2.08 20.33 18.01
C ASN A 601 0.68 20.27 17.34
N ARG A 602 0.53 19.55 16.23
CA ARG A 602 -0.63 19.66 15.32
C ARG A 602 -1.13 18.28 14.78
N PRO A 603 -2.42 18.11 14.39
CA PRO A 603 -3.12 16.80 14.42
C PRO A 603 -2.84 15.81 13.28
N VAL A 604 -3.46 14.63 13.38
CA VAL A 604 -3.14 13.41 12.60
C VAL A 604 -3.33 13.55 11.09
N TRP A 605 -4.39 14.22 10.64
CA TRP A 605 -4.61 14.45 9.20
C TRP A 605 -3.57 15.44 8.64
N TYR A 606 -3.16 16.41 9.46
CA TYR A 606 -2.18 17.42 9.11
C TYR A 606 -0.73 16.91 9.14
N ARG A 607 -0.37 15.89 9.94
CA ARG A 607 0.94 15.23 9.79
C ARG A 607 1.19 14.67 8.35
N ASN A 608 0.21 14.64 7.43
CA ASN A 608 0.40 14.33 6.00
C ASN A 608 0.88 15.52 5.13
N PHE A 609 1.12 16.69 5.73
CA PHE A 609 1.22 17.98 5.02
C PHE A 609 2.66 18.43 4.78
N LEU A 610 3.57 18.13 5.70
CA LEU A 610 4.92 18.71 5.82
C LEU A 610 6.00 18.03 4.95
N CYS A 611 5.62 17.30 3.90
CA CYS A 611 6.55 16.46 3.12
C CYS A 611 7.59 17.26 2.29
N CYS A 612 7.51 18.60 2.23
CA CYS A 612 8.17 19.42 1.21
C CYS A 612 8.84 20.73 1.70
N ARG A 613 9.81 20.62 2.64
CA ARG A 613 10.86 21.66 2.81
C ARG A 613 12.24 21.09 3.19
N ALA A 614 13.01 20.72 2.17
CA ALA A 614 14.47 20.78 2.17
C ALA A 614 14.89 22.11 1.49
N SER A 615 15.96 22.80 1.88
CA SER A 615 17.26 22.27 2.29
C SER A 615 17.90 23.05 3.45
N LEU A 616 18.88 22.44 4.12
CA LEU A 616 19.79 23.08 5.07
C LEU A 616 21.24 22.67 4.76
N THR A 617 22.16 23.54 5.14
CA THR A 617 23.61 23.32 5.26
C THR A 617 23.93 22.16 6.21
N SER A 618 25.03 21.44 5.94
CA SER A 618 25.29 20.13 6.57
C SER A 618 25.92 20.17 7.97
N LEU A 619 25.94 21.32 8.65
CA LEU A 619 26.58 21.48 9.97
C LEU A 619 25.65 22.10 11.03
N GLU A 620 24.66 22.91 10.63
CA GLU A 620 23.80 23.64 11.57
C GLU A 620 22.57 22.81 12.01
N ARG A 621 22.23 21.75 11.26
CA ARG A 621 21.13 20.82 11.58
C ARG A 621 21.33 20.00 12.86
N GLU A 622 22.57 19.75 13.29
CA GLU A 622 22.83 18.88 14.46
C GLU A 622 22.58 19.56 15.81
N MET A 623 22.54 20.90 15.86
CA MET A 623 22.69 21.63 17.12
C MET A 623 21.38 22.03 17.83
N VAL A 624 20.23 21.98 17.14
CA VAL A 624 18.93 22.44 17.68
C VAL A 624 18.01 21.29 18.16
N MET A 625 18.26 20.06 17.70
CA MET A 625 17.44 18.85 17.89
C MET A 625 17.46 18.26 19.33
N LYS A 626 17.29 19.07 20.40
CA LYS A 626 17.51 18.54 21.78
C LYS A 626 16.75 19.11 22.98
N ALA A 627 15.86 20.10 22.84
CA ALA A 627 15.01 20.56 23.95
C ALA A 627 13.73 21.25 23.42
N ALA A 628 12.51 20.91 23.86
CA ALA A 628 12.08 19.82 24.74
C ALA A 628 10.62 19.40 24.41
N THR A 629 10.06 18.44 25.16
CA THR A 629 8.67 17.92 25.13
C THR A 629 8.17 17.12 23.92
N GLU A 630 9.00 16.72 22.95
CA GLU A 630 8.58 15.79 21.89
C GLU A 630 8.26 14.35 22.38
N GLU A 631 7.39 13.66 21.63
CA GLU A 631 7.02 12.26 21.83
C GLU A 631 8.16 11.29 21.46
N ILE A 632 9.04 10.96 22.41
CA ILE A 632 10.21 10.10 22.16
C ILE A 632 9.79 8.65 21.90
N PHE A 633 9.96 8.19 20.65
CA PHE A 633 9.89 6.79 20.30
C PHE A 633 11.18 6.05 20.70
N LEU A 634 11.02 5.03 21.54
CA LEU A 634 12.08 4.20 22.12
C LEU A 634 12.08 2.79 21.51
N GLU A 635 13.16 2.04 21.73
CA GLU A 635 13.27 0.60 21.41
C GLU A 635 12.97 0.23 19.94
N HIS A 636 13.37 1.06 18.97
CA HIS A 636 12.98 0.93 17.55
C HIS A 636 11.45 1.04 17.35
N LYS A 637 10.83 2.07 17.94
CA LYS A 637 9.40 2.40 17.83
C LYS A 637 8.47 1.35 18.47
N ARG A 638 8.94 0.64 19.49
CA ARG A 638 8.16 -0.37 20.24
C ARG A 638 7.56 0.17 21.55
N LYS A 639 8.12 1.25 22.06
CA LYS A 639 7.65 2.02 23.22
C LYS A 639 7.69 3.50 22.83
N LYS A 640 6.75 4.29 23.33
CA LYS A 640 6.65 5.74 23.10
C LYS A 640 6.53 6.43 24.46
N LYS A 641 7.25 7.52 24.67
CA LYS A 641 7.27 8.32 25.90
C LYS A 641 6.93 9.76 25.57
N TRP A 642 6.06 10.39 26.35
CA TRP A 642 5.78 11.83 26.26
C TRP A 642 5.58 12.42 27.66
N ALA A 643 5.32 13.72 27.75
CA ALA A 643 4.80 14.35 28.96
C ALA A 643 3.29 14.56 28.80
N ASP A 644 2.53 14.25 29.84
CA ASP A 644 1.12 14.57 29.97
C ASP A 644 0.90 16.08 29.81
N GLU A 645 -0.07 16.48 28.98
CA GLU A 645 -0.20 17.87 28.54
C GLU A 645 -0.83 18.78 29.61
N GLU A 646 -1.63 18.22 30.53
CA GLU A 646 -2.20 18.94 31.68
C GLU A 646 -1.24 18.98 32.89
N THR A 647 -0.61 17.85 33.22
CA THR A 647 0.16 17.71 34.49
C THR A 647 1.68 17.75 34.31
N GLY A 648 2.19 17.69 33.08
CA GLY A 648 3.63 17.60 32.77
C GLY A 648 4.29 16.29 33.21
N HIS A 649 3.53 15.33 33.74
CA HIS A 649 4.06 14.06 34.25
C HIS A 649 4.32 13.05 33.12
N ILE A 650 5.23 12.10 33.32
CA ILE A 650 5.68 11.23 32.22
C ILE A 650 4.61 10.20 31.83
N CYS A 651 4.24 10.16 30.55
CA CYS A 651 3.35 9.16 29.95
C CYS A 651 4.12 8.12 29.11
N PHE A 652 3.54 6.93 28.95
CA PHE A 652 4.07 5.87 28.09
C PHE A 652 3.00 5.14 27.28
N MET A 653 3.38 4.63 26.11
CA MET A 653 2.60 3.70 25.29
C MET A 653 3.50 2.54 24.85
N PHE A 654 3.05 1.32 25.12
CA PHE A 654 3.72 0.08 24.75
C PHE A 654 2.99 -0.57 23.58
N TYR A 655 3.61 -0.56 22.39
CA TYR A 655 3.08 -1.27 21.22
C TYR A 655 3.30 -2.79 21.37
N PRO A 656 2.51 -3.67 20.70
CA PRO A 656 2.54 -5.12 20.93
C PRO A 656 3.86 -5.84 20.60
N ARG A 657 4.90 -5.12 20.17
CA ARG A 657 6.28 -5.61 19.96
C ARG A 657 7.26 -5.33 21.10
N SER A 658 6.91 -4.50 22.09
CA SER A 658 7.60 -4.41 23.39
C SER A 658 6.98 -5.35 24.44
N LEU A 659 5.75 -5.80 24.21
CA LEU A 659 5.03 -6.73 25.09
C LEU A 659 5.45 -8.19 24.84
N PHE A 660 5.46 -9.00 25.90
CA PHE A 660 5.54 -10.45 25.78
C PHE A 660 4.20 -10.98 25.26
N VAL A 661 4.21 -11.64 24.11
CA VAL A 661 3.00 -12.19 23.48
C VAL A 661 3.12 -13.70 23.39
N THR A 662 2.24 -14.41 24.10
CA THR A 662 2.21 -15.88 24.06
C THR A 662 1.91 -16.35 22.63
N TRP A 663 2.78 -17.19 22.11
CA TRP A 663 2.80 -17.65 20.72
C TRP A 663 2.74 -16.50 19.69
N GLY A 664 3.41 -15.37 19.95
CA GLY A 664 3.46 -14.18 19.08
C GLY A 664 4.07 -14.34 17.67
N ASN A 665 4.14 -15.58 17.15
CA ASN A 665 4.46 -15.88 15.76
C ASN A 665 3.30 -15.45 14.82
N ARG A 666 3.41 -15.75 13.51
CA ARG A 666 2.42 -15.35 12.49
C ARG A 666 1.23 -16.31 12.32
N GLU A 667 1.17 -17.40 13.09
CA GLU A 667 0.07 -18.38 13.04
C GLU A 667 -1.08 -17.90 13.95
N TYR A 668 -0.75 -17.60 15.21
CA TYR A 668 -1.71 -17.21 16.25
C TYR A 668 -2.01 -15.70 16.26
N TRP A 669 -1.13 -14.89 15.66
CA TRP A 669 -1.29 -13.43 15.55
C TRP A 669 -0.95 -12.90 14.14
N ILE A 670 -1.89 -12.18 13.55
CA ILE A 670 -1.70 -11.41 12.31
C ILE A 670 -1.17 -10.02 12.71
N TRP A 671 0.06 -9.74 12.32
CA TRP A 671 0.71 -8.45 12.57
C TRP A 671 0.45 -7.54 11.37
N ASN A 672 -0.27 -6.44 11.61
CA ASN A 672 -0.64 -5.48 10.55
C ASN A 672 0.04 -4.14 10.81
N CYS A 673 0.59 -3.53 9.77
CA CYS A 673 0.91 -2.10 9.80
C CYS A 673 -0.39 -1.31 9.88
N PHE A 674 -0.61 -0.65 11.00
CA PHE A 674 -1.63 0.38 11.16
C PHE A 674 -0.92 1.74 11.06
N LYS A 675 -1.45 2.65 10.24
CA LYS A 675 -0.99 4.05 10.29
C LYS A 675 -1.64 4.69 11.51
N GLU A 676 -0.82 4.99 12.51
CA GLU A 676 -1.24 5.85 13.62
C GLU A 676 -1.25 7.32 13.17
N THR A 677 -0.25 7.71 12.38
CA THR A 677 -0.22 8.97 11.62
C THR A 677 0.35 8.73 10.21
N SER A 678 0.38 9.79 9.41
CA SER A 678 0.86 9.88 8.02
C SER A 678 2.07 8.99 7.64
N GLU A 679 3.22 9.17 8.29
CA GLU A 679 4.52 8.62 7.88
C GLU A 679 4.96 7.40 8.69
N GLU A 680 4.29 7.13 9.82
CA GLU A 680 4.67 6.14 10.82
C GLU A 680 3.76 4.90 10.80
N ASN A 681 4.30 3.74 10.38
CA ASN A 681 3.60 2.45 10.41
C ASN A 681 3.90 1.73 11.73
N ILE A 682 2.90 1.62 12.62
CA ILE A 682 3.00 0.79 13.83
C ILE A 682 2.49 -0.63 13.58
N GLU A 683 3.15 -1.66 14.11
CA GLU A 683 2.62 -3.05 14.03
C GLU A 683 1.60 -3.30 15.15
N VAL A 684 0.31 -3.37 14.78
CA VAL A 684 -0.78 -3.78 15.68
C VAL A 684 -1.01 -5.29 15.59
N ALA A 685 -1.33 -5.90 16.74
CA ALA A 685 -1.51 -7.34 16.85
C ALA A 685 -2.99 -7.71 16.69
N LYS A 686 -3.38 -8.23 15.53
CA LYS A 686 -4.71 -8.83 15.29
C LYS A 686 -4.65 -10.31 15.69
N LEU A 687 -5.50 -10.72 16.61
CA LEU A 687 -5.66 -12.12 16.97
C LEU A 687 -6.18 -12.94 15.79
N SER A 688 -5.49 -14.03 15.45
CA SER A 688 -5.93 -15.04 14.47
C SER A 688 -7.12 -15.84 15.04
N HIS A 689 -7.37 -17.05 14.53
CA HIS A 689 -8.27 -17.97 15.21
C HIS A 689 -7.49 -18.80 16.24
N VAL A 690 -7.74 -18.59 17.53
CA VAL A 690 -6.98 -19.18 18.64
C VAL A 690 -7.87 -19.47 19.84
N CYS A 691 -7.52 -20.43 20.69
CA CYS A 691 -8.15 -20.59 22.01
C CYS A 691 -7.45 -19.77 23.12
N TRP A 692 -6.18 -19.44 22.97
CA TRP A 692 -5.37 -18.76 24.00
C TRP A 692 -5.16 -17.27 23.67
N LEU A 693 -5.57 -16.38 24.56
CA LEU A 693 -5.16 -14.96 24.55
C LEU A 693 -4.27 -14.73 25.77
N ASP A 694 -3.06 -14.21 25.59
CA ASP A 694 -2.13 -13.95 26.70
C ASP A 694 -1.00 -13.01 26.23
N MET A 695 -1.04 -11.77 26.70
CA MET A 695 -0.09 -10.70 26.39
C MET A 695 0.22 -9.92 27.67
N ARG A 696 1.52 -9.66 27.92
CA ARG A 696 2.05 -9.19 29.21
C ARG A 696 3.08 -8.08 29.00
N GLY A 697 3.10 -7.10 29.90
CA GLY A 697 4.02 -5.97 29.87
C GLY A 697 4.60 -5.65 31.25
N LYS A 698 5.69 -4.88 31.24
CA LYS A 698 6.39 -4.39 32.44
C LYS A 698 6.93 -2.98 32.22
N LEU A 699 6.96 -2.18 33.28
CA LEU A 699 7.58 -0.85 33.33
C LEU A 699 8.28 -0.67 34.69
N SER A 700 9.45 -0.03 34.73
CA SER A 700 10.09 0.31 36.02
C SER A 700 9.44 1.55 36.63
N LEU A 701 9.18 1.53 37.94
CA LEU A 701 8.70 2.72 38.68
C LEU A 701 9.65 3.92 38.53
N SER A 702 10.95 3.67 38.38
CA SER A 702 11.97 4.71 38.20
C SER A 702 11.89 5.46 36.86
N GLU A 703 11.01 5.05 35.94
CA GLU A 703 10.78 5.73 34.66
C GLU A 703 9.61 6.74 34.70
N LEU A 704 8.78 6.66 35.74
CA LEU A 704 7.57 7.46 35.95
C LEU A 704 7.83 8.67 36.86
N SER A 705 6.92 9.65 36.84
CA SER A 705 6.97 10.77 37.78
C SER A 705 6.62 10.31 39.21
N PRO A 706 7.35 10.76 40.26
CA PRO A 706 7.10 10.37 41.64
C PRO A 706 5.88 11.08 42.24
N GLU A 707 5.22 10.44 43.22
CA GLU A 707 4.05 10.94 43.97
C GLU A 707 2.73 11.05 43.17
N VAL A 708 2.76 10.69 41.89
CA VAL A 708 1.64 10.73 40.93
C VAL A 708 0.79 9.46 40.99
N VAL A 709 -0.54 9.61 40.84
CA VAL A 709 -1.45 8.48 40.58
C VAL A 709 -1.50 8.21 39.08
N TYR A 710 -1.15 7.00 38.68
CA TYR A 710 -1.17 6.54 37.29
C TYR A 710 -2.31 5.55 37.04
N GLU A 711 -2.92 5.61 35.86
CA GLU A 711 -3.79 4.56 35.34
C GLU A 711 -3.20 3.85 34.11
N ILE A 712 -3.66 2.61 33.88
CA ILE A 712 -3.21 1.76 32.78
C ILE A 712 -4.42 1.28 31.98
N VAL A 713 -4.38 1.48 30.65
CA VAL A 713 -5.44 1.08 29.71
C VAL A 713 -4.89 0.32 28.50
N TYR A 714 -5.56 -0.75 28.06
CA TYR A 714 -5.28 -1.40 26.77
C TYR A 714 -6.18 -0.82 25.67
N VAL A 715 -5.59 -0.42 24.53
CA VAL A 715 -6.34 0.12 23.39
C VAL A 715 -6.60 -0.99 22.37
N VAL A 716 -7.86 -1.33 22.11
CA VAL A 716 -8.26 -2.50 21.30
C VAL A 716 -9.44 -2.22 20.35
N LYS A 717 -9.65 -3.10 19.35
CA LYS A 717 -10.71 -2.98 18.33
C LYS A 717 -11.22 -4.34 17.87
N LEU A 718 -12.54 -4.50 17.78
CA LEU A 718 -13.17 -5.72 17.25
C LEU A 718 -13.47 -5.56 15.75
N THR A 719 -13.17 -6.58 14.95
CA THR A 719 -13.47 -6.61 13.50
C THR A 719 -14.91 -7.04 13.20
N LYS A 720 -15.40 -6.83 11.97
CA LYS A 720 -16.78 -7.23 11.55
C LYS A 720 -17.07 -8.71 11.84
N GLY A 721 -16.08 -9.59 11.63
CA GLY A 721 -16.16 -11.03 11.87
C GLY A 721 -15.63 -11.51 13.23
N ALA A 722 -15.49 -10.63 14.22
CA ALA A 722 -15.05 -11.01 15.56
C ALA A 722 -16.07 -11.93 16.25
N SER A 723 -15.59 -13.06 16.76
CA SER A 723 -16.38 -14.20 17.27
C SER A 723 -15.57 -15.02 18.29
N GLY A 724 -16.22 -15.77 19.17
CA GLY A 724 -15.59 -16.51 20.27
C GLY A 724 -15.38 -15.69 21.55
N TRP A 725 -16.19 -14.63 21.73
CA TRP A 725 -16.04 -13.62 22.79
C TRP A 725 -17.13 -13.72 23.86
N GLU A 726 -17.76 -14.89 23.96
CA GLU A 726 -18.92 -15.17 24.82
C GLU A 726 -18.51 -15.30 26.31
N PHE A 727 -17.22 -15.48 26.56
CA PHE A 727 -16.60 -15.45 27.89
C PHE A 727 -15.78 -14.16 28.07
N PRO A 728 -15.74 -13.57 29.28
CA PRO A 728 -14.97 -12.36 29.55
C PRO A 728 -13.46 -12.62 29.53
N ILE A 729 -12.68 -11.62 29.14
CA ILE A 729 -11.21 -11.61 29.28
C ILE A 729 -10.81 -11.10 30.66
N LEU A 730 -9.58 -11.40 31.08
CA LEU A 730 -8.98 -10.92 32.32
C LEU A 730 -7.93 -9.83 32.03
N LEU A 731 -7.97 -8.78 32.83
CA LEU A 731 -6.96 -7.72 32.92
C LEU A 731 -6.34 -7.76 34.31
N ARG A 732 -5.01 -7.74 34.41
CA ARG A 732 -4.29 -7.81 35.69
C ARG A 732 -3.23 -6.71 35.80
N LEU A 733 -3.13 -6.11 36.98
CA LEU A 733 -2.09 -5.17 37.39
C LEU A 733 -1.36 -5.75 38.61
N SER A 734 -0.03 -5.89 38.52
CA SER A 734 0.83 -6.41 39.58
C SER A 734 1.85 -5.36 40.02
N LEU A 735 1.99 -5.12 41.32
CA LEU A 735 2.88 -4.09 41.90
C LEU A 735 4.10 -4.71 42.60
N PRO A 736 5.23 -3.99 42.72
CA PRO A 736 6.46 -4.51 43.35
C PRO A 736 6.30 -5.02 44.78
N ASN A 737 5.34 -4.47 45.53
CA ASN A 737 5.00 -4.86 46.89
C ASN A 737 4.11 -6.13 46.99
N GLY A 738 3.97 -6.88 45.89
CA GLY A 738 3.22 -8.14 45.82
C GLY A 738 1.70 -7.98 45.73
N ARG A 739 1.17 -6.74 45.71
CA ARG A 739 -0.27 -6.50 45.50
C ARG A 739 -0.64 -6.72 44.04
N VAL A 740 -1.77 -7.39 43.82
CA VAL A 740 -2.34 -7.65 42.49
C VAL A 740 -3.79 -7.16 42.45
N GLN A 741 -4.17 -6.49 41.36
CA GLN A 741 -5.55 -6.14 41.01
C GLN A 741 -5.93 -6.95 39.76
N GLU A 742 -7.16 -7.46 39.69
CA GLU A 742 -7.64 -8.26 38.55
C GLU A 742 -9.10 -7.94 38.24
N ARG A 743 -9.44 -7.83 36.95
CA ARG A 743 -10.77 -7.43 36.47
C ARG A 743 -11.19 -8.27 35.27
N GLN A 744 -12.45 -8.71 35.25
CA GLN A 744 -13.08 -9.34 34.09
C GLN A 744 -13.75 -8.31 33.18
N VAL A 745 -13.67 -8.49 31.85
CA VAL A 745 -14.30 -7.62 30.85
C VAL A 745 -14.95 -8.45 29.74
N SER A 746 -16.25 -8.26 29.52
CA SER A 746 -16.96 -8.83 28.35
C SER A 746 -16.59 -8.08 27.07
N LEU A 747 -16.33 -8.83 26.00
CA LEU A 747 -16.10 -8.29 24.65
C LEU A 747 -17.25 -8.59 23.68
N LEU A 748 -18.25 -9.39 24.08
CA LEU A 748 -19.39 -9.78 23.23
C LEU A 748 -20.26 -8.57 22.82
N GLU A 749 -20.50 -7.67 23.77
CA GLU A 749 -21.39 -6.51 23.69
C GLU A 749 -20.68 -5.24 23.20
N LYS A 750 -19.36 -5.31 22.97
CA LYS A 750 -18.54 -4.15 22.62
C LYS A 750 -18.67 -3.79 21.12
N PRO A 751 -18.59 -2.49 20.77
CA PRO A 751 -18.82 -2.04 19.40
C PRO A 751 -17.78 -2.61 18.43
N ARG A 752 -18.27 -3.11 17.29
CA ARG A 752 -17.43 -3.62 16.20
C ARG A 752 -16.99 -2.44 15.30
N ARG A 753 -15.80 -2.57 14.71
CA ARG A 753 -15.09 -1.58 13.84
C ARG A 753 -14.57 -0.32 14.54
N GLN A 754 -14.89 -0.05 15.80
CA GLN A 754 -14.36 1.08 16.59
C GLN A 754 -13.14 0.67 17.43
N TRP A 755 -12.30 1.64 17.81
CA TRP A 755 -11.29 1.46 18.87
C TRP A 755 -11.90 1.78 20.24
N MET A 756 -11.42 1.15 21.30
CA MET A 756 -11.89 1.33 22.67
C MET A 756 -10.77 1.08 23.69
N GLU A 757 -10.83 1.75 24.83
CA GLU A 757 -9.92 1.55 25.96
C GLU A 757 -10.49 0.52 26.95
N LEU A 758 -9.62 -0.35 27.47
CA LEU A 758 -9.94 -1.32 28.52
C LEU A 758 -9.06 -1.04 29.75
N ASN A 759 -9.67 -0.47 30.80
CA ASN A 759 -8.97 -0.06 32.01
C ASN A 759 -8.52 -1.28 32.85
N VAL A 760 -7.21 -1.41 33.05
CA VAL A 760 -6.55 -2.49 33.80
C VAL A 760 -6.57 -2.22 35.30
N GLY A 761 -6.25 -0.98 35.69
CA GLY A 761 -6.17 -0.56 37.08
C GLY A 761 -5.47 0.79 37.26
N ASN A 762 -5.24 1.19 38.51
CA ASN A 762 -4.46 2.37 38.87
C ASN A 762 -3.66 2.15 40.16
N PHE A 763 -2.61 2.95 40.35
CA PHE A 763 -1.70 2.92 41.49
C PHE A 763 -1.03 4.29 41.68
N GLN A 764 -0.40 4.54 42.83
CA GLN A 764 0.37 5.76 43.08
C GLN A 764 1.86 5.43 43.19
N THR A 765 2.71 6.25 42.56
CA THR A 765 4.17 6.19 42.72
C THR A 765 4.60 6.89 44.00
N LYS A 766 5.78 6.56 44.54
CA LYS A 766 6.39 7.29 45.67
C LYS A 766 7.81 7.69 45.35
N ASN A 767 8.24 8.79 45.96
CA ASN A 767 9.61 9.29 45.84
C ASN A 767 10.61 8.26 46.38
N GLY A 768 11.61 7.90 45.56
CA GLY A 768 12.62 6.88 45.87
C GLY A 768 12.16 5.41 45.77
N GLU A 769 10.91 5.12 45.38
CA GLU A 769 10.43 3.74 45.24
C GLU A 769 10.95 3.08 43.95
N SER A 770 11.28 1.78 44.00
CA SER A 770 11.88 1.04 42.88
C SER A 770 11.31 -0.37 42.75
N GLY A 771 11.29 -0.88 41.51
CA GLY A 771 10.69 -2.16 41.14
C GLY A 771 9.87 -2.07 39.85
N GLU A 772 9.38 -3.21 39.36
CA GLU A 772 8.60 -3.31 38.13
C GLU A 772 7.08 -3.37 38.39
N VAL A 773 6.31 -2.59 37.65
CA VAL A 773 4.85 -2.74 37.53
C VAL A 773 4.54 -3.65 36.34
N GLY A 774 3.84 -4.76 36.61
CA GLY A 774 3.39 -5.71 35.59
C GLY A 774 1.94 -5.44 35.17
N PHE A 775 1.64 -5.57 33.88
CA PHE A 775 0.30 -5.37 33.32
C PHE A 775 -0.01 -6.41 32.25
N ASP A 776 -1.11 -7.16 32.41
CA ASP A 776 -1.45 -8.31 31.58
C ASP A 776 -2.87 -8.21 31.01
N ILE A 777 -3.05 -8.71 29.79
CA ILE A 777 -4.34 -9.03 29.17
C ILE A 777 -4.34 -10.50 28.72
N TYR A 778 -5.20 -11.33 29.32
CA TYR A 778 -5.24 -12.76 29.04
C TYR A 778 -6.64 -13.37 29.15
N GLN A 779 -6.81 -14.53 28.53
CA GLN A 779 -7.96 -15.40 28.67
C GLN A 779 -7.54 -16.82 28.29
N HIS A 780 -7.47 -17.69 29.29
CA HIS A 780 -7.14 -19.11 29.12
C HIS A 780 -8.45 -19.92 29.14
N GLY A 781 -8.74 -20.65 28.06
CA GLY A 781 -9.96 -21.44 27.93
C GLY A 781 -10.11 -22.06 26.53
N GLY A 782 -10.65 -23.27 26.44
CA GLY A 782 -10.66 -24.07 25.20
C GLY A 782 -11.55 -23.56 24.06
N HIS A 783 -12.29 -22.47 24.26
CA HIS A 783 -13.14 -21.84 23.24
C HIS A 783 -12.30 -21.02 22.24
N TRP A 784 -12.56 -21.20 20.94
CA TRP A 784 -11.81 -20.53 19.87
C TRP A 784 -12.38 -19.15 19.55
N LYS A 785 -11.54 -18.12 19.66
CA LYS A 785 -11.84 -16.71 19.37
C LYS A 785 -11.06 -16.17 18.18
N LYS A 786 -11.52 -15.07 17.61
CA LYS A 786 -10.82 -14.34 16.54
C LYS A 786 -11.22 -12.88 16.42
N GLY A 787 -10.36 -12.09 15.77
CA GLY A 787 -10.74 -10.79 15.22
C GLY A 787 -10.74 -9.62 16.19
N LEU A 788 -10.16 -9.78 17.38
CA LEU A 788 -9.67 -8.69 18.23
C LEU A 788 -8.37 -8.13 17.64
N ILE A 789 -8.17 -6.81 17.71
CA ILE A 789 -6.93 -6.12 17.37
C ILE A 789 -6.48 -5.33 18.59
N ILE A 790 -5.21 -5.45 18.97
CA ILE A 790 -4.61 -4.71 20.09
C ILE A 790 -3.62 -3.68 19.50
N LYS A 791 -3.81 -2.40 19.83
CA LYS A 791 -2.93 -1.28 19.44
C LYS A 791 -1.74 -1.13 20.40
N GLY A 792 -1.93 -1.46 21.68
CA GLY A 792 -0.93 -1.35 22.74
C GLY A 792 -1.56 -1.08 24.10
N ALA A 793 -0.73 -0.72 25.08
CA ALA A 793 -1.16 -0.29 26.42
C ALA A 793 -0.56 1.07 26.79
N ILE A 794 -1.38 1.96 27.35
CA ILE A 794 -1.01 3.32 27.76
C ILE A 794 -0.89 3.38 29.29
N PHE A 795 0.13 4.10 29.76
CA PHE A 795 0.27 4.61 31.12
C PHE A 795 0.15 6.13 31.05
N ARG A 796 -0.81 6.71 31.78
CA ARG A 796 -0.98 8.16 31.93
C ARG A 796 -1.33 8.53 33.37
N PRO A 797 -1.04 9.76 33.82
CA PRO A 797 -1.59 10.30 35.05
C PRO A 797 -3.11 10.10 35.07
N LYS A 798 -3.64 9.73 36.22
CA LYS A 798 -5.07 9.60 36.41
C LYS A 798 -5.60 10.92 36.94
N GLN A 799 -6.29 11.66 36.08
CA GLN A 799 -7.09 12.83 36.49
C GLN A 799 -7.95 12.47 37.71
N MET A 800 -7.84 13.27 38.77
CA MET A 800 -8.78 13.21 39.88
C MET A 800 -9.89 14.22 39.60
N ASN A 801 -11.12 13.73 39.42
CA ASN A 801 -12.29 14.60 39.42
C ASN A 801 -12.38 15.30 40.79
N LEU A 802 -12.27 16.62 40.79
CA LEU A 802 -12.60 17.52 41.89
C LEU A 802 -14.12 17.76 41.95
#